data_AF-A0A941DYD7-F1
#
_entry.id   AF-A0A941DYD7-F1
#
_cell.length_a   1.000
_cell.length_b   1.000
_cell.length_c   1.000
_cell.angle_alpha   90.00
_cell.angle_beta   90.00
_cell.angle_gamma   90.00
#
_symmetry.space_group_name_H-M   'P 1'
#
loop_
_entity.id
_entity.type
_entity.pdbx_description
1 polymer ?
#
loop_
_entity_poly.entity_id
_entity_poly.type
_entity_poly.pdbx_seq_one_letter_code
_entity_poly.pdbx_strand_id
1 'polypeptide(L)'
;MNKKNRNPFMVTKNVSISLKKDGKLVRVGVLLKGHRFKGIEDYGNWYKVNFGNEIGFVWKDGTKPVEQKKIIFSLYRQVDILKLKSNKIKGNLIFLIETSVYNSMTDFRPIAKIKAAQQLHFLKKINKDWYLLEFAGRKGYVKSRNVLEQGKIKFKIQHNPYINIIRKYLVISPLNQNSKKVNDNGMIKAANLILNDKIKFPKYNNGIPMNYRDGIDWTKGSGVDNEHQRSFLRQLHGLFFINDLAKAYYLSEEETLRRKYINKGFEIIKDWKINNPYHNPKHSMAWHDEGTARRLTTLVNFFEAGKEVLTNEQKIELFKLMIFHADLLMDDSFYSKNTNHGMFQDASLIVFSKYFYDFKPFSNYYNLAVKRLNNYFDTLISEDGVHLEHSPSYHQTTAGSIRAYGNTLNEFGDSDMANIFLNKYNKMANYAIHVIKPDGKWPLIADTYASDKVLYNFWVDNPYYRYAVTSGKQGKQPITTNAVFPDADYAIFRDSWSNNGTYIFFTAAYHTNYHKHSDDLSLWIYNNEDIIIEAGPHSYTLSNPVTKYAYSSFAHNTLIVDDKGLPRVDEKVNHTYIKEYNLENKQLPTVTGVNERYDGVIHERKVTYDKDDEVITVIDGVSSDTTYNYKLLWHLAPNIMPSIDYNKNEITLKKNGNTMMVIQVNSDVELTISNVYGDENEVFKSWTFDNTRDGVIIDVHTLIIEVEASKAELNTSFIIY
;
A
#
# COMPACT_ATOMS: atom_id res chain seq x y z
N MET A 1 46.63 -16.01 22.83
CA MET A 1 46.01 -14.89 23.57
C MET A 1 46.11 -15.13 25.07
N ASN A 2 46.78 -14.24 25.79
CA ASN A 2 47.01 -14.30 27.24
C ASN A 2 45.68 -14.37 28.03
N LYS A 3 45.60 -15.33 28.97
CA LYS A 3 44.40 -15.62 29.80
C LYS A 3 44.07 -14.57 30.88
N LYS A 4 44.79 -13.43 30.95
CA LYS A 4 44.79 -12.54 32.14
C LYS A 4 43.88 -11.29 32.11
N ASN A 5 43.28 -10.88 31.00
CA ASN A 5 42.50 -9.61 30.93
C ASN A 5 40.99 -9.75 30.63
N ARG A 6 40.33 -10.79 31.14
CA ARG A 6 38.89 -10.95 30.93
C ARG A 6 38.07 -10.40 32.11
N ASN A 7 37.59 -9.16 32.01
CA ASN A 7 36.77 -8.52 33.04
C ASN A 7 35.31 -9.01 32.97
N PRO A 8 34.80 -9.70 34.00
CA PRO A 8 33.38 -10.02 34.08
C PRO A 8 32.57 -8.77 34.41
N PHE A 9 31.40 -8.65 33.78
CA PHE A 9 30.45 -7.57 34.03
C PHE A 9 29.04 -8.12 34.18
N MET A 10 28.19 -7.40 34.89
CA MET A 10 26.78 -7.70 35.06
C MET A 10 25.94 -6.64 34.37
N VAL A 11 24.94 -7.06 33.62
CA VAL A 11 24.03 -6.18 32.90
C VAL A 11 23.00 -5.60 33.88
N THR A 12 22.90 -4.27 33.96
CA THR A 12 22.01 -3.54 34.89
C THR A 12 20.71 -3.08 34.23
N LYS A 13 20.73 -2.93 32.89
CA LYS A 13 19.57 -2.72 32.00
C LYS A 13 19.83 -3.45 30.69
N ASN A 14 18.80 -3.87 29.96
CA ASN A 14 18.98 -4.52 28.67
C ASN A 14 19.93 -3.69 27.78
N VAL A 15 21.01 -4.29 27.32
CA VAL A 15 22.08 -3.59 26.61
C VAL A 15 22.35 -4.26 25.28
N SER A 16 22.47 -3.46 24.22
CA SER A 16 22.81 -3.96 22.89
C SER A 16 24.21 -4.58 22.88
N ILE A 17 24.33 -5.69 22.15
CA ILE A 17 25.61 -6.12 21.61
C ILE A 17 25.67 -5.65 20.16
N SER A 18 26.68 -4.85 19.83
CA SER A 18 26.81 -4.24 18.52
C SER A 18 28.09 -4.66 17.82
N LEU A 19 28.07 -4.86 16.50
CA LEU A 19 29.27 -5.02 15.70
C LEU A 19 29.62 -3.69 15.05
N LYS A 20 30.91 -3.41 14.88
CA LYS A 20 31.34 -2.28 14.04
C LYS A 20 31.20 -2.69 12.58
N LYS A 21 30.16 -2.21 11.91
CA LYS A 21 29.90 -2.41 10.48
C LYS A 21 29.88 -1.05 9.79
N ASP A 22 30.70 -0.90 8.76
CA ASP A 22 30.71 0.30 7.90
C ASP A 22 30.89 1.60 8.71
N GLY A 23 31.82 1.56 9.68
CA GLY A 23 32.13 2.69 10.55
C GLY A 23 31.15 2.91 11.71
N LYS A 24 29.96 2.28 11.71
CA LYS A 24 28.92 2.45 12.74
C LYS A 24 28.75 1.20 13.61
N LEU A 25 28.23 1.40 14.82
CA LEU A 25 27.87 0.28 15.70
C LEU A 25 26.45 -0.20 15.38
N VAL A 26 26.35 -1.44 14.94
CA VAL A 26 25.12 -2.09 14.51
C VAL A 26 24.69 -3.12 15.53
N ARG A 27 23.50 -2.95 16.10
CA ARG A 27 22.94 -3.90 17.06
C ARG A 27 22.70 -5.26 16.40
N VAL A 28 23.37 -6.29 16.89
CA VAL A 28 23.24 -7.70 16.44
C VAL A 28 22.62 -8.61 17.49
N GLY A 29 22.33 -8.07 18.66
CA GLY A 29 21.66 -8.77 19.74
C GLY A 29 21.47 -7.88 20.96
N VAL A 30 20.97 -8.46 22.04
CA VAL A 30 20.78 -7.79 23.34
C VAL A 30 21.20 -8.72 24.45
N LEU A 31 21.96 -8.22 25.42
CA LEU A 31 22.19 -8.88 26.70
C LEU A 31 21.12 -8.41 27.68
N LEU A 32 20.48 -9.34 28.37
CA LEU A 32 19.32 -9.03 29.23
C LEU A 32 19.75 -8.71 30.67
N LYS A 33 18.98 -7.81 31.31
CA LYS A 33 19.20 -7.32 32.67
C LYS A 33 19.35 -8.48 33.67
N GLY A 34 20.28 -8.32 34.61
CA GLY A 34 20.50 -9.26 35.72
C GLY A 34 21.49 -10.39 35.41
N HIS A 35 22.00 -10.47 34.18
CA HIS A 35 22.91 -11.55 33.78
C HIS A 35 24.37 -11.09 33.67
N ARG A 36 25.27 -12.03 33.97
CA ARG A 36 26.73 -11.82 33.92
C ARG A 36 27.32 -12.33 32.61
N PHE A 37 28.27 -11.58 32.07
CA PHE A 37 29.02 -11.88 30.85
C PHE A 37 30.50 -11.58 31.06
N LYS A 38 31.33 -11.92 30.07
CA LYS A 38 32.78 -11.79 30.20
C LYS A 38 33.37 -11.12 28.96
N GLY A 39 33.96 -9.94 29.18
CA GLY A 39 34.70 -9.20 28.16
C GLY A 39 35.97 -9.92 27.73
N ILE A 40 36.35 -9.73 26.47
CA ILE A 40 37.71 -9.99 25.97
C ILE A 40 38.63 -8.86 26.43
N GLU A 41 38.15 -7.62 26.35
CA GLU A 41 38.91 -6.41 26.62
C GLU A 41 37.97 -5.32 27.15
N ASP A 42 38.48 -4.55 28.11
CA ASP A 42 37.86 -3.31 28.57
C ASP A 42 38.39 -2.16 27.69
N TYR A 43 37.51 -1.47 26.96
CA TYR A 43 37.88 -0.54 25.89
C TYR A 43 37.05 0.75 25.94
N GLY A 44 37.61 1.79 26.59
CA GLY A 44 36.95 3.10 26.74
C GLY A 44 35.59 2.99 27.41
N ASN A 45 34.53 3.44 26.75
CA ASN A 45 33.14 3.32 27.22
C ASN A 45 32.49 1.95 26.94
N TRP A 46 33.23 1.01 26.35
CA TRP A 46 32.72 -0.27 25.87
C TRP A 46 33.47 -1.46 26.49
N TYR A 47 32.79 -2.60 26.55
CA TYR A 47 33.44 -3.91 26.62
C TYR A 47 33.50 -4.51 25.22
N LYS A 48 34.67 -4.99 24.80
CA LYS A 48 34.80 -5.87 23.63
C LYS A 48 34.48 -7.30 24.06
N VAL A 49 33.63 -7.98 23.31
CA VAL A 49 33.16 -9.34 23.59
C VAL A 49 33.25 -10.21 22.34
N ASN A 50 33.35 -11.53 22.47
CA ASN A 50 33.30 -12.42 21.31
C ASN A 50 31.88 -12.54 20.77
N PHE A 51 31.74 -12.45 19.46
CA PHE A 51 30.48 -12.65 18.75
C PHE A 51 30.75 -13.39 17.44
N GLY A 52 30.76 -14.74 17.51
CA GLY A 52 31.18 -15.57 16.37
C GLY A 52 32.62 -15.25 15.99
N ASN A 53 32.84 -14.95 14.71
CA ASN A 53 34.13 -14.53 14.16
C ASN A 53 34.45 -13.05 14.39
N GLU A 54 33.56 -12.28 15.01
CA GLU A 54 33.67 -10.83 15.10
C GLU A 54 33.77 -10.35 16.55
N ILE A 55 34.17 -9.08 16.71
CA ILE A 55 34.22 -8.39 18.00
C ILE A 55 32.92 -7.61 18.20
N GLY A 56 32.16 -8.00 19.22
CA GLY A 56 31.02 -7.24 19.70
C GLY A 56 31.42 -6.16 20.70
N PHE A 57 30.63 -5.09 20.75
CA PHE A 57 30.77 -3.95 21.65
C PHE A 57 29.53 -3.86 22.53
N VAL A 58 29.74 -3.73 23.85
CA VAL A 58 28.68 -3.58 24.86
C VAL A 58 28.95 -2.32 25.66
N TRP A 59 27.99 -1.39 25.73
CA TRP A 59 28.19 -0.11 26.41
C TRP A 59 28.19 -0.31 27.93
N LYS A 60 29.25 0.16 28.59
CA LYS A 60 29.43 0.09 30.05
C LYS A 60 28.30 0.72 30.87
N ASP A 61 27.66 1.78 30.38
CA ASP A 61 26.55 2.45 31.07
C ASP A 61 25.35 1.50 31.35
N GLY A 62 25.20 0.45 30.54
CA GLY A 62 24.21 -0.62 30.75
C GLY A 62 24.67 -1.74 31.69
N THR A 63 25.80 -1.58 32.38
CA THR A 63 26.47 -2.66 33.11
C THR A 63 27.13 -2.18 34.40
N LYS A 64 27.61 -3.13 35.20
CA LYS A 64 28.56 -2.86 36.27
C LYS A 64 29.65 -3.93 36.32
N PRO A 65 30.90 -3.58 36.66
CA PRO A 65 31.96 -4.56 36.84
C PRO A 65 31.62 -5.53 37.98
N VAL A 66 32.08 -6.77 37.86
CA VAL A 66 31.95 -7.78 38.92
C VAL A 66 33.34 -8.03 39.52
N GLU A 67 33.54 -7.70 40.79
CA GLU A 67 34.81 -7.96 41.49
C GLU A 67 35.14 -9.47 41.47
N GLN A 68 36.39 -9.82 41.15
CA GLN A 68 36.94 -11.16 41.34
C GLN A 68 37.24 -11.43 42.83
N LYS A 69 36.28 -11.30 43.74
CA LYS A 69 36.45 -11.80 45.12
C LYS A 69 35.98 -13.26 45.21
N LYS A 70 36.75 -14.06 45.96
CA LYS A 70 36.67 -15.52 46.16
C LYS A 70 35.31 -16.12 45.82
N ILE A 71 35.35 -17.05 44.86
CA ILE A 71 34.25 -17.88 44.40
C ILE A 71 33.64 -18.61 45.61
N ILE A 72 32.48 -18.14 46.09
CA ILE A 72 31.53 -18.98 46.82
C ILE A 72 30.57 -19.53 45.78
N PHE A 73 30.80 -20.79 45.40
CA PHE A 73 29.81 -21.62 44.74
C PHE A 73 28.64 -21.82 45.70
N SER A 74 27.54 -21.08 45.52
CA SER A 74 26.28 -21.47 46.13
C SER A 74 25.13 -21.36 45.13
N LEU A 75 24.47 -22.50 44.94
CA LEU A 75 23.13 -22.69 44.39
C LEU A 75 22.97 -22.42 42.88
N TYR A 76 23.46 -23.35 42.05
CA TYR A 76 22.61 -24.19 41.18
C TYR A 76 23.48 -25.36 40.69
N ARG A 77 23.03 -26.57 41.02
CA ARG A 77 23.68 -27.87 40.82
C ARG A 77 24.52 -27.98 39.53
N GLN A 78 25.83 -28.14 39.73
CA GLN A 78 26.70 -28.92 38.86
C GLN A 78 26.29 -30.40 38.96
N VAL A 79 25.62 -30.90 37.93
CA VAL A 79 25.75 -32.30 37.53
C VAL A 79 26.15 -32.25 36.05
N ASP A 80 27.22 -32.96 35.70
CA ASP A 80 27.83 -33.15 34.37
C ASP A 80 28.83 -32.11 33.78
N ILE A 81 29.51 -31.31 34.59
CA ILE A 81 30.56 -30.38 34.08
C ILE A 81 31.97 -31.02 33.97
N LEU A 82 32.20 -32.24 34.47
CA LEU A 82 33.55 -32.83 34.56
C LEU A 82 33.97 -33.81 33.44
N LYS A 83 33.27 -33.85 32.29
CA LYS A 83 33.70 -34.67 31.11
C LYS A 83 33.90 -33.90 29.79
N LEU A 84 34.19 -32.60 29.81
CA LEU A 84 34.43 -31.83 28.57
C LEU A 84 35.83 -31.21 28.54
N LYS A 85 36.85 -32.05 28.30
CA LYS A 85 38.19 -31.62 27.89
C LYS A 85 38.12 -31.09 26.44
N SER A 86 38.63 -29.88 26.23
CA SER A 86 38.71 -29.09 24.98
C SER A 86 37.37 -28.81 24.27
N ASN A 87 36.74 -27.67 24.57
CA ASN A 87 35.64 -27.16 23.74
C ASN A 87 36.20 -26.58 22.43
N LYS A 88 36.58 -27.45 21.49
CA LYS A 88 36.91 -27.05 20.12
C LYS A 88 35.61 -26.61 19.43
N ILE A 89 35.60 -25.41 18.85
CA ILE A 89 34.51 -24.90 18.01
C ILE A 89 34.16 -25.98 16.97
N LYS A 90 32.88 -26.35 16.88
CA LYS A 90 32.40 -27.40 15.95
C LYS A 90 31.91 -26.86 14.63
N GLY A 91 31.56 -25.58 14.56
CA GLY A 91 31.12 -24.89 13.36
C GLY A 91 30.32 -23.63 13.68
N ASN A 92 29.60 -23.12 12.68
CA ASN A 92 28.78 -21.92 12.77
C ASN A 92 27.29 -22.25 12.67
N LEU A 93 26.50 -21.57 13.49
CA LEU A 93 25.05 -21.52 13.41
C LEU A 93 24.62 -20.21 12.73
N ILE A 94 23.75 -20.31 11.72
CA ILE A 94 23.02 -19.18 11.15
C ILE A 94 21.68 -19.06 11.88
N PHE A 95 21.38 -17.86 12.36
CA PHE A 95 20.12 -17.56 13.05
C PHE A 95 19.04 -17.19 12.03
N LEU A 96 17.92 -17.91 12.03
CA LEU A 96 16.83 -17.72 11.06
C LEU A 96 15.86 -16.60 11.46
N ILE A 97 15.70 -16.40 12.76
CA ILE A 97 14.84 -15.39 13.38
C ILE A 97 15.54 -14.85 14.63
N GLU A 98 15.07 -13.74 15.20
CA GLU A 98 15.52 -13.31 16.53
C GLU A 98 15.35 -14.46 17.53
N THR A 99 16.44 -14.87 18.17
CA THR A 99 16.47 -16.06 19.00
C THR A 99 17.00 -15.76 20.38
N SER A 100 16.22 -16.15 21.37
CA SER A 100 16.63 -16.13 22.77
C SER A 100 17.72 -17.16 23.06
N VAL A 101 18.70 -16.75 23.86
CA VAL A 101 19.76 -17.59 24.41
C VAL A 101 19.48 -17.82 25.89
N TYR A 102 19.60 -19.06 26.35
CA TYR A 102 19.25 -19.48 27.71
C TYR A 102 20.47 -19.93 28.50
N ASN A 103 20.39 -19.86 29.83
CA ASN A 103 21.46 -20.33 30.71
C ASN A 103 21.45 -21.86 30.88
N SER A 104 20.29 -22.50 30.78
CA SER A 104 20.12 -23.95 30.82
C SER A 104 19.03 -24.38 29.84
N MET A 105 18.84 -25.69 29.68
CA MET A 105 17.76 -26.26 28.85
C MET A 105 16.43 -26.39 29.60
N THR A 106 16.42 -26.10 30.91
CA THR A 106 15.27 -26.24 31.82
C THR A 106 14.76 -24.90 32.34
N ASP A 107 15.60 -23.86 32.33
CA ASP A 107 15.23 -22.49 32.68
C ASP A 107 15.04 -21.67 31.40
N PHE A 108 13.78 -21.36 31.09
CA PHE A 108 13.38 -20.62 29.91
C PHE A 108 13.42 -19.10 30.09
N ARG A 109 14.09 -18.60 31.14
CA ARG A 109 14.41 -17.17 31.24
C ARG A 109 15.60 -16.86 30.33
N PRO A 110 15.43 -16.04 29.28
CA PRO A 110 16.50 -15.73 28.36
C PRO A 110 17.56 -14.86 29.05
N ILE A 111 18.82 -15.10 28.73
CA ILE A 111 19.95 -14.27 29.16
C ILE A 111 20.38 -13.27 28.09
N ALA A 112 20.04 -13.54 26.83
CA ALA A 112 20.33 -12.68 25.70
C ALA A 112 19.36 -12.99 24.55
N LYS A 113 19.34 -12.12 23.54
CA LYS A 113 18.69 -12.34 22.25
C LYS A 113 19.67 -12.04 21.12
N ILE A 114 19.66 -12.86 20.07
CA ILE A 114 20.51 -12.72 18.88
C ILE A 114 19.61 -12.43 17.68
N LYS A 115 19.91 -11.39 16.90
CA LYS A 115 19.13 -11.03 15.70
C LYS A 115 19.20 -12.12 14.62
N ALA A 116 18.24 -12.12 13.70
CA ALA A 116 18.29 -12.98 12.52
C ALA A 116 19.50 -12.65 11.63
N ALA A 117 19.82 -13.56 10.70
CA ALA A 117 20.97 -13.53 9.78
C ALA A 117 22.36 -13.54 10.45
N GLN A 118 22.44 -13.44 11.79
CA GLN A 118 23.69 -13.50 12.53
C GLN A 118 24.30 -14.90 12.51
N GLN A 119 25.61 -14.95 12.75
CA GLN A 119 26.38 -16.20 12.79
C GLN A 119 27.18 -16.31 14.07
N LEU A 120 26.98 -17.40 14.82
CA LEU A 120 27.75 -17.67 16.05
C LEU A 120 28.34 -19.07 16.03
N HIS A 121 29.46 -19.23 16.73
CA HIS A 121 30.09 -20.52 16.94
C HIS A 121 29.28 -21.39 17.90
N PHE A 122 29.12 -22.66 17.55
CA PHE A 122 28.60 -23.66 18.48
C PHE A 122 29.68 -24.64 18.94
N LEU A 123 29.54 -25.08 20.17
CA LEU A 123 30.45 -26.01 20.83
C LEU A 123 29.94 -27.45 20.74
N LYS A 124 28.61 -27.64 20.84
CA LYS A 124 28.00 -28.98 20.81
C LYS A 124 26.52 -28.90 20.41
N LYS A 125 26.06 -29.84 19.59
CA LYS A 125 24.62 -30.17 19.48
C LYS A 125 24.28 -31.08 20.65
N ILE A 126 23.44 -30.60 21.57
CA ILE A 126 23.16 -31.33 22.81
C ILE A 126 22.19 -32.47 22.55
N ASN A 127 21.10 -32.19 21.83
CA ASN A 127 20.11 -33.14 21.39
C ASN A 127 19.37 -32.57 20.15
N LYS A 128 18.20 -33.10 19.81
CA LYS A 128 17.38 -32.62 18.68
C LYS A 128 16.88 -31.18 18.84
N ASP A 129 16.80 -30.68 20.08
CA ASP A 129 16.14 -29.43 20.43
C ASP A 129 17.12 -28.30 20.80
N TRP A 130 18.38 -28.62 21.09
CA TRP A 130 19.31 -27.65 21.67
C TRP A 130 20.72 -27.70 21.09
N TYR A 131 21.27 -26.51 20.84
CA TYR A 131 22.71 -26.27 20.67
C TYR A 131 23.29 -25.53 21.85
N LEU A 132 24.51 -25.89 22.23
CA LEU A 132 25.36 -25.15 23.14
C LEU A 132 26.32 -24.27 22.33
N LEU A 133 26.26 -22.97 22.56
CA LEU A 133 27.08 -21.96 21.88
C LEU A 133 27.97 -21.19 22.86
N GLU A 134 28.99 -20.54 22.32
CA GLU A 134 29.81 -19.58 23.05
C GLU A 134 29.56 -18.18 22.51
N PHE A 135 29.15 -17.26 23.38
CA PHE A 135 28.94 -15.85 23.03
C PHE A 135 29.22 -14.97 24.24
N ALA A 136 29.83 -13.80 24.02
CA ALA A 136 30.18 -12.85 25.08
C ALA A 136 30.84 -13.48 26.33
N GLY A 137 31.76 -14.42 26.08
CA GLY A 137 32.59 -15.10 27.05
C GLY A 137 31.83 -16.08 27.94
N ARG A 138 30.60 -16.43 27.56
CA ARG A 138 29.69 -17.31 28.29
C ARG A 138 29.13 -18.41 27.38
N LYS A 139 28.84 -19.56 27.97
CA LYS A 139 28.09 -20.63 27.32
C LYS A 139 26.59 -20.36 27.38
N GLY A 140 25.89 -20.56 26.28
CA GLY A 140 24.44 -20.41 26.21
C GLY A 140 23.79 -21.50 25.39
N TYR A 141 22.50 -21.72 25.61
CA TYR A 141 21.70 -22.69 24.89
C TYR A 141 20.75 -21.98 23.94
N VAL A 142 20.63 -22.46 22.70
CA VAL A 142 19.63 -21.99 21.73
C VAL A 142 18.83 -23.16 21.17
N LYS A 143 17.57 -22.89 20.87
CA LYS A 143 16.67 -23.87 20.29
C LYS A 143 17.11 -24.21 18.86
N SER A 144 17.34 -25.50 18.60
CA SER A 144 17.77 -26.02 17.29
C SER A 144 16.81 -25.64 16.17
N ARG A 145 15.51 -25.50 16.45
CA ARG A 145 14.52 -25.11 15.43
C ARG A 145 14.76 -23.73 14.82
N ASN A 146 15.43 -22.80 15.52
CA ASN A 146 15.63 -21.41 15.07
C ASN A 146 16.96 -21.17 14.34
N VAL A 147 17.80 -22.20 14.23
CA VAL A 147 19.19 -22.07 13.74
C VAL A 147 19.53 -23.18 12.76
N LEU A 148 20.48 -22.92 11.87
CA LEU A 148 21.02 -23.92 10.95
C LEU A 148 22.53 -24.04 11.10
N GLU A 149 23.06 -25.26 11.10
CA GLU A 149 24.49 -25.49 10.95
C GLU A 149 24.91 -25.16 9.52
N GLN A 150 25.70 -24.09 9.33
CA GLN A 150 26.07 -23.56 8.01
C GLN A 150 26.62 -24.64 7.06
N GLY A 151 27.50 -25.51 7.56
CA GLY A 151 28.10 -26.59 6.77
C GLY A 151 27.17 -27.77 6.44
N LYS A 152 25.94 -27.76 6.94
CA LYS A 152 24.94 -28.82 6.70
C LYS A 152 23.68 -28.31 6.02
N ILE A 153 23.64 -27.04 5.60
CA ILE A 153 22.49 -26.48 4.90
C ILE A 153 22.34 -27.19 3.56
N LYS A 154 21.17 -27.81 3.36
CA LYS A 154 20.72 -28.34 2.09
C LYS A 154 19.40 -27.68 1.75
N PHE A 155 19.35 -27.05 0.59
CA PHE A 155 18.14 -26.41 0.08
C PHE A 155 17.34 -27.45 -0.71
N LYS A 156 16.24 -27.96 -0.14
CA LYS A 156 15.37 -28.95 -0.79
C LYS A 156 14.36 -28.31 -1.76
N ILE A 157 14.86 -27.53 -2.72
CA ILE A 157 14.01 -26.64 -3.53
C ILE A 157 13.62 -27.25 -4.90
N GLN A 158 13.97 -28.51 -5.16
CA GLN A 158 13.56 -29.19 -6.39
C GLN A 158 12.05 -29.52 -6.41
N HIS A 159 11.41 -29.61 -5.24
CA HIS A 159 9.98 -29.89 -5.10
C HIS A 159 9.31 -28.89 -4.16
N ASN A 160 9.44 -27.58 -4.44
CA ASN A 160 8.65 -26.59 -3.72
C ASN A 160 7.19 -26.63 -4.24
N PRO A 161 6.20 -27.09 -3.46
CA PRO A 161 4.81 -27.21 -3.93
C PRO A 161 4.19 -25.84 -4.22
N TYR A 162 4.75 -24.78 -3.65
CA TYR A 162 4.27 -23.42 -3.79
C TYR A 162 4.91 -22.64 -4.94
N ILE A 163 5.87 -23.22 -5.68
CA ILE A 163 6.63 -22.42 -6.66
C ILE A 163 5.76 -21.87 -7.79
N ASN A 164 4.80 -22.65 -8.28
CA ASN A 164 3.90 -22.20 -9.34
C ASN A 164 2.99 -21.06 -8.84
N ILE A 165 2.52 -21.17 -7.59
CA ILE A 165 1.71 -20.16 -6.92
C ILE A 165 2.53 -18.88 -6.70
N ILE A 166 3.76 -19.01 -6.20
CA ILE A 166 4.69 -17.89 -6.00
C ILE A 166 5.02 -17.22 -7.34
N ARG A 167 5.25 -17.98 -8.42
CA ARG A 167 5.49 -17.42 -9.75
C ARG A 167 4.26 -16.69 -10.27
N LYS A 168 3.07 -17.27 -10.16
CA LYS A 168 1.81 -16.61 -10.49
C LYS A 168 1.65 -15.31 -9.71
N TYR A 169 1.93 -15.34 -8.41
CA TYR A 169 1.91 -14.16 -7.53
C TYR A 169 2.95 -13.10 -7.92
N LEU A 170 4.17 -13.50 -8.27
CA LEU A 170 5.25 -12.60 -8.71
C LEU A 170 4.99 -12.00 -10.10
N VAL A 171 4.39 -12.77 -11.01
CA VAL A 171 4.12 -12.37 -12.40
C VAL A 171 2.87 -11.52 -12.51
N ILE A 172 1.79 -11.95 -11.86
CA ILE A 172 0.51 -11.25 -11.91
C ILE A 172 0.55 -10.05 -10.97
N SER A 173 1.24 -10.17 -9.83
CA SER A 173 1.17 -9.24 -8.69
C SER A 173 -0.29 -8.94 -8.31
N PRO A 174 -0.70 -9.05 -7.03
CA PRO A 174 -2.01 -8.55 -6.60
C PRO A 174 -2.31 -7.11 -7.08
N LEU A 175 -1.26 -6.35 -7.41
CA LEU A 175 -1.25 -4.93 -7.71
C LEU A 175 -1.14 -4.56 -9.20
N ASN A 176 -0.95 -5.53 -10.10
CA ASN A 176 -0.84 -5.27 -11.55
C ASN A 176 -1.86 -6.09 -12.34
N GLN A 177 -3.15 -5.85 -12.11
CA GLN A 177 -4.19 -6.39 -12.99
C GLN A 177 -4.12 -5.84 -14.42
N ASN A 178 -3.35 -4.76 -14.64
CA ASN A 178 -3.11 -4.13 -15.94
C ASN A 178 -1.75 -4.46 -16.56
N SER A 179 -1.02 -5.48 -16.10
CA SER A 179 0.24 -5.85 -16.79
C SER A 179 -0.09 -6.34 -18.21
N LYS A 180 0.07 -5.45 -19.20
CA LYS A 180 0.24 -5.83 -20.61
C LYS A 180 1.18 -7.03 -20.62
N LYS A 181 0.79 -8.13 -21.29
CA LYS A 181 1.65 -9.31 -21.50
C LYS A 181 3.05 -8.79 -21.87
N VAL A 182 4.00 -8.96 -20.97
CA VAL A 182 5.36 -8.51 -21.26
C VAL A 182 5.87 -9.41 -22.38
N ASN A 183 6.34 -8.79 -23.45
CA ASN A 183 6.88 -9.52 -24.60
C ASN A 183 8.13 -10.29 -24.15
N ASP A 184 8.08 -11.63 -24.17
CA ASP A 184 9.18 -12.51 -23.76
C ASP A 184 10.49 -12.17 -24.51
N ASN A 185 10.39 -11.76 -25.78
CA ASN A 185 11.54 -11.31 -26.57
C ASN A 185 12.17 -10.01 -26.05
N GLY A 186 11.39 -9.16 -25.37
CA GLY A 186 11.88 -7.95 -24.73
C GLY A 186 12.77 -8.23 -23.52
N MET A 187 12.40 -9.23 -22.71
CA MET A 187 13.16 -9.60 -21.50
C MET A 187 14.51 -10.25 -21.85
N ILE A 188 14.57 -11.12 -22.87
CA ILE A 188 15.84 -11.69 -23.35
C ILE A 188 16.77 -10.57 -23.87
N LYS A 189 16.24 -9.61 -24.62
CA LYS A 189 17.01 -8.45 -25.09
C LYS A 189 17.55 -7.62 -23.93
N ALA A 190 16.75 -7.36 -22.90
CA ALA A 190 17.19 -6.66 -21.70
C ALA A 190 18.29 -7.43 -20.96
N ALA A 191 18.13 -8.74 -20.77
CA ALA A 191 19.14 -9.60 -20.15
C ALA A 191 20.46 -9.62 -20.93
N ASN A 192 20.41 -9.65 -22.27
CA ASN A 192 21.60 -9.60 -23.11
C ASN A 192 22.31 -8.24 -23.04
N LEU A 193 21.59 -7.14 -22.85
CA LEU A 193 22.21 -5.86 -22.55
C LEU A 193 22.96 -5.92 -21.21
N ILE A 194 22.34 -6.52 -20.18
CA ILE A 194 22.95 -6.65 -18.86
C ILE A 194 24.23 -7.51 -18.93
N LEU A 195 24.26 -8.57 -19.75
CA LEU A 195 25.51 -9.33 -19.98
C LEU A 195 26.64 -8.49 -20.59
N ASN A 196 26.31 -7.40 -21.28
CA ASN A 196 27.25 -6.49 -21.96
C ASN A 196 27.43 -5.16 -21.21
N ASP A 197 27.22 -5.18 -19.89
CA ASP A 197 27.34 -4.02 -19.01
C ASP A 197 26.45 -2.83 -19.42
N LYS A 198 25.22 -3.13 -19.88
CA LYS A 198 24.19 -2.12 -20.17
C LYS A 198 22.85 -2.42 -19.51
N ILE A 199 22.23 -1.45 -18.85
CA ILE A 199 20.86 -1.59 -18.29
C ILE A 199 19.93 -0.62 -18.99
N LYS A 200 18.80 -1.12 -19.49
CA LYS A 200 17.76 -0.29 -20.07
C LYS A 200 16.64 -0.08 -19.06
N PHE A 201 16.36 1.18 -18.76
CA PHE A 201 15.16 1.59 -18.02
C PHE A 201 14.23 2.35 -18.97
N PRO A 202 13.13 1.74 -19.47
CA PRO A 202 12.36 2.32 -20.58
C PRO A 202 11.83 3.74 -20.38
N LYS A 203 11.55 4.13 -19.13
CA LYS A 203 11.03 5.46 -18.76
C LYS A 203 12.11 6.53 -18.58
N TYR A 204 13.39 6.17 -18.62
CA TYR A 204 14.48 7.08 -18.29
C TYR A 204 15.56 7.08 -19.37
N ASN A 205 16.33 8.17 -19.46
CA ASN A 205 17.38 8.33 -20.46
C ASN A 205 16.88 8.07 -21.89
N ASN A 206 15.65 8.53 -22.20
CA ASN A 206 14.98 8.34 -23.49
C ASN A 206 14.93 6.86 -23.96
N GLY A 207 14.93 5.91 -23.02
CA GLY A 207 14.96 4.48 -23.31
C GLY A 207 16.29 3.96 -23.88
N ILE A 208 17.34 4.78 -23.86
CA ILE A 208 18.71 4.41 -24.25
C ILE A 208 19.36 3.61 -23.11
N PRO A 209 19.92 2.41 -23.37
CA PRO A 209 20.61 1.62 -22.35
C PRO A 209 21.80 2.38 -21.74
N MET A 210 21.84 2.45 -20.41
CA MET A 210 22.93 3.06 -19.65
C MET A 210 24.12 2.09 -19.57
N ASN A 211 25.33 2.59 -19.82
CA ASN A 211 26.57 1.82 -19.76
C ASN A 211 27.15 1.81 -18.34
N TYR A 212 27.57 0.65 -17.85
CA TYR A 212 28.18 0.47 -16.53
C TYR A 212 29.46 -0.40 -16.57
N ARG A 213 30.19 -0.40 -17.70
CA ARG A 213 31.50 -1.09 -17.82
C ARG A 213 32.49 -0.76 -16.70
N ASP A 214 32.45 0.47 -16.19
CA ASP A 214 33.30 0.95 -15.09
C ASP A 214 32.66 0.77 -13.70
N GLY A 215 31.59 -0.03 -13.61
CA GLY A 215 30.78 -0.23 -12.42
C GLY A 215 29.49 0.60 -12.42
N ILE A 216 28.53 0.19 -11.59
CA ILE A 216 27.27 0.89 -11.43
C ILE A 216 27.45 2.06 -10.45
N ASP A 217 27.12 3.27 -10.89
CA ASP A 217 26.97 4.41 -9.99
C ASP A 217 25.66 4.28 -9.21
N TRP A 218 25.77 3.81 -7.97
CA TRP A 218 24.63 3.65 -7.06
C TRP A 218 24.09 4.97 -6.49
N THR A 219 24.59 6.13 -6.93
CA THR A 219 24.15 7.44 -6.41
C THR A 219 23.34 8.26 -7.40
N LYS A 220 23.42 7.97 -8.71
CA LYS A 220 22.70 8.68 -9.76
C LYS A 220 22.54 7.86 -11.04
N GLY A 221 21.52 8.17 -11.83
CA GLY A 221 21.36 7.70 -13.20
C GLY A 221 22.02 8.62 -14.20
N SER A 222 22.92 8.09 -15.04
CA SER A 222 23.49 8.86 -16.16
C SER A 222 22.41 9.15 -17.21
N GLY A 223 22.29 10.40 -17.66
CA GLY A 223 21.27 10.84 -18.60
C GLY A 223 19.84 10.84 -18.04
N VAL A 224 19.69 10.85 -16.71
CA VAL A 224 18.39 11.00 -16.03
C VAL A 224 18.30 12.41 -15.46
N ASP A 225 17.21 13.12 -15.77
CA ASP A 225 16.98 14.47 -15.26
C ASP A 225 16.87 14.49 -13.73
N ASN A 226 17.29 15.59 -13.11
CA ASN A 226 17.35 15.72 -11.65
C ASN A 226 16.00 15.46 -10.97
N GLU A 227 14.89 15.91 -11.56
CA GLU A 227 13.53 15.68 -11.07
C GLU A 227 13.15 14.18 -11.05
N HIS A 228 13.75 13.38 -11.93
CA HIS A 228 13.47 11.96 -12.08
C HIS A 228 14.46 11.06 -11.32
N GLN A 229 15.56 11.60 -10.78
CA GLN A 229 16.61 10.83 -10.10
C GLN A 229 16.07 9.97 -8.95
N ARG A 230 15.19 10.53 -8.10
CA ARG A 230 14.61 9.78 -6.96
C ARG A 230 13.85 8.55 -7.44
N SER A 231 12.97 8.72 -8.43
CA SER A 231 12.14 7.65 -9.00
C SER A 231 12.97 6.63 -9.79
N PHE A 232 14.06 7.06 -10.41
CA PHE A 232 15.04 6.19 -11.06
C PHE A 232 15.80 5.35 -10.03
N LEU A 233 16.38 5.98 -9.01
CA LEU A 233 17.17 5.31 -7.96
C LEU A 233 16.34 4.28 -7.20
N ARG A 234 15.04 4.53 -7.01
CA ARG A 234 14.10 3.54 -6.49
C ARG A 234 14.10 2.24 -7.31
N GLN A 235 14.08 2.34 -8.65
CA GLN A 235 14.14 1.16 -9.52
C GLN A 235 15.52 0.49 -9.53
N LEU A 236 16.58 1.30 -9.56
CA LEU A 236 17.96 0.83 -9.55
C LEU A 236 18.25 0.04 -8.28
N HIS A 237 18.01 0.64 -7.11
CA HIS A 237 18.26 -0.03 -5.83
C HIS A 237 17.26 -1.13 -5.54
N GLY A 238 16.02 -1.07 -6.06
CA GLY A 238 15.09 -2.19 -6.02
C GLY A 238 15.59 -3.44 -6.75
N LEU A 239 16.65 -3.30 -7.56
CA LEU A 239 17.26 -4.34 -8.40
C LEU A 239 16.26 -4.98 -9.37
N PHE A 240 15.22 -4.25 -9.78
CA PHE A 240 14.09 -4.83 -10.53
C PHE A 240 14.51 -5.49 -11.84
N PHE A 241 15.53 -4.94 -12.51
CA PHE A 241 16.13 -5.45 -13.74
C PHE A 241 16.79 -6.84 -13.58
N ILE A 242 17.09 -7.29 -12.36
CA ILE A 242 17.57 -8.67 -12.13
C ILE A 242 16.49 -9.70 -12.50
N ASN A 243 15.20 -9.32 -12.47
CA ASN A 243 14.13 -10.20 -12.95
C ASN A 243 14.24 -10.48 -14.46
N ASP A 244 14.84 -9.60 -15.25
CA ASP A 244 15.08 -9.85 -16.68
C ASP A 244 16.08 -11.00 -16.87
N LEU A 245 17.15 -11.04 -16.07
CA LEU A 245 18.11 -12.16 -16.07
C LEU A 245 17.45 -13.47 -15.64
N ALA A 246 16.65 -13.43 -14.57
CA ALA A 246 15.95 -14.61 -14.06
C ALA A 246 14.94 -15.15 -15.10
N LYS A 247 14.21 -14.28 -15.80
CA LYS A 247 13.34 -14.71 -16.89
C LYS A 247 14.12 -15.25 -18.07
N ALA A 248 15.17 -14.56 -18.52
CA ALA A 248 15.98 -15.01 -19.66
C ALA A 248 16.62 -16.38 -19.40
N TYR A 249 16.99 -16.69 -18.15
CA TYR A 249 17.41 -18.04 -17.76
C TYR A 249 16.35 -19.11 -18.09
N TYR A 250 15.06 -18.86 -17.79
CA TYR A 250 13.99 -19.81 -18.07
C TYR A 250 13.61 -19.91 -19.55
N LEU A 251 13.79 -18.82 -20.31
CA LEU A 251 13.47 -18.79 -21.74
C LEU A 251 14.61 -19.31 -22.62
N SER A 252 15.83 -19.38 -22.10
CA SER A 252 17.00 -19.81 -22.87
C SER A 252 17.15 -21.33 -22.86
N GLU A 253 17.31 -21.90 -24.04
CA GLU A 253 17.63 -23.31 -24.24
C GLU A 253 19.14 -23.60 -24.12
N GLU A 254 19.98 -22.56 -24.21
CA GLU A 254 21.44 -22.67 -24.19
C GLU A 254 21.98 -22.67 -22.75
N GLU A 255 22.48 -23.81 -22.27
CA GLU A 255 22.99 -23.96 -20.89
C GLU A 255 24.14 -23.00 -20.55
N THR A 256 25.04 -22.71 -21.51
CA THR A 256 26.13 -21.75 -21.33
C THR A 256 25.60 -20.34 -21.11
N LEU A 257 24.55 -19.94 -21.84
CA LEU A 257 23.93 -18.63 -21.71
C LEU A 257 23.13 -18.52 -20.40
N ARG A 258 22.40 -19.58 -20.01
CA ARG A 258 21.74 -19.69 -18.70
C ARG A 258 22.72 -19.43 -17.55
N ARG A 259 23.91 -20.04 -17.59
CA ARG A 259 24.95 -19.83 -16.57
C ARG A 259 25.46 -18.40 -16.55
N LYS A 260 25.65 -17.78 -17.72
CA LYS A 260 26.08 -16.37 -17.83
C LYS A 260 25.09 -15.43 -17.15
N TYR A 261 23.78 -15.61 -17.37
CA TYR A 261 22.76 -14.75 -16.73
C TYR A 261 22.81 -14.83 -15.20
N ILE A 262 22.90 -16.04 -14.64
CA ILE A 262 22.95 -16.21 -13.19
C ILE A 262 24.27 -15.69 -12.61
N ASN A 263 25.40 -15.95 -13.25
CA ASN A 263 26.69 -15.44 -12.78
C ASN A 263 26.71 -13.90 -12.77
N LYS A 264 26.22 -13.26 -13.84
CA LYS A 264 26.15 -11.79 -13.92
C LYS A 264 25.20 -11.19 -12.89
N GLY A 265 24.04 -11.81 -12.67
CA GLY A 265 23.11 -11.34 -11.64
C GLY A 265 23.71 -11.45 -10.23
N PHE A 266 24.42 -12.52 -9.92
CA PHE A 266 25.09 -12.69 -8.63
C PHE A 266 26.22 -11.66 -8.43
N GLU A 267 27.01 -11.37 -9.46
CA GLU A 267 28.03 -10.32 -9.47
C GLU A 267 27.41 -8.95 -9.10
N ILE A 268 26.32 -8.56 -9.76
CA ILE A 268 25.64 -7.28 -9.52
C ILE A 268 25.05 -7.22 -8.11
N ILE A 269 24.42 -8.30 -7.63
CA ILE A 269 23.86 -8.36 -6.26
C ILE A 269 24.98 -8.22 -5.22
N LYS A 270 26.13 -8.85 -5.46
CA LYS A 270 27.30 -8.77 -4.57
C LYS A 270 27.87 -7.35 -4.57
N ASP A 271 28.02 -6.74 -5.74
CA ASP A 271 28.46 -5.34 -5.86
C ASP A 271 27.50 -4.39 -5.13
N TRP A 272 26.19 -4.53 -5.34
CA TRP A 272 25.19 -3.72 -4.64
C TRP A 272 25.31 -3.86 -3.13
N LYS A 273 25.44 -5.09 -2.61
CA LYS A 273 25.57 -5.37 -1.17
C LYS A 273 26.83 -4.75 -0.56
N ILE A 274 27.95 -4.77 -1.28
CA ILE A 274 29.22 -4.16 -0.83
C ILE A 274 29.09 -2.64 -0.78
N ASN A 275 28.48 -2.04 -1.80
CA ASN A 275 28.38 -0.59 -1.95
C ASN A 275 27.22 0.03 -1.16
N ASN A 276 26.23 -0.77 -0.75
CA ASN A 276 25.03 -0.28 -0.09
C ASN A 276 24.71 -1.00 1.22
N PRO A 277 25.66 -1.05 2.19
CA PRO A 277 25.35 -1.62 3.49
C PRO A 277 24.26 -0.79 4.20
N TYR A 278 23.42 -1.45 5.01
CA TYR A 278 22.24 -0.81 5.62
C TYR A 278 22.55 0.48 6.40
N HIS A 279 23.67 0.53 7.11
CA HIS A 279 23.99 1.66 7.97
C HIS A 279 24.81 2.76 7.30
N ASN A 280 25.42 2.47 6.15
CA ASN A 280 26.23 3.43 5.41
C ASN A 280 26.10 3.21 3.90
N PRO A 281 24.89 3.27 3.34
CA PRO A 281 24.71 3.06 1.92
C PRO A 281 25.26 4.25 1.14
N LYS A 282 25.72 4.03 -0.10
CA LYS A 282 26.09 5.13 -1.02
C LYS A 282 24.94 6.13 -1.24
N HIS A 283 23.70 5.67 -1.17
CA HIS A 283 22.52 6.51 -1.29
C HIS A 283 21.37 5.98 -0.42
N SER A 284 20.56 6.86 0.16
CA SER A 284 19.46 6.50 1.09
C SER A 284 18.41 5.59 0.44
N MET A 285 18.18 5.78 -0.86
CA MET A 285 17.22 4.99 -1.65
C MET A 285 17.58 3.50 -1.75
N ALA A 286 18.80 3.12 -1.39
CA ALA A 286 19.18 1.72 -1.20
C ALA A 286 18.25 0.97 -0.23
N TRP A 287 17.82 1.64 0.83
CA TRP A 287 17.04 1.05 1.92
C TRP A 287 15.71 1.77 2.14
N HIS A 288 15.16 2.38 1.08
CA HIS A 288 13.76 2.81 1.06
C HIS A 288 12.85 1.59 1.28
N ASP A 289 11.75 1.78 2.02
CA ASP A 289 10.81 0.74 2.44
C ASP A 289 10.30 -0.13 1.27
N GLU A 290 9.68 0.48 0.26
CA GLU A 290 9.16 -0.21 -0.95
C GLU A 290 10.28 -0.91 -1.73
N GLY A 291 11.41 -0.22 -1.95
CA GLY A 291 12.55 -0.76 -2.67
C GLY A 291 13.13 -2.00 -1.96
N THR A 292 13.21 -1.95 -0.64
CA THR A 292 13.65 -3.07 0.21
C THR A 292 12.69 -4.25 0.15
N ALA A 293 11.39 -3.97 0.22
CA ALA A 293 10.35 -4.99 0.08
C ALA A 293 10.46 -5.70 -1.26
N ARG A 294 10.40 -4.96 -2.36
CA ARG A 294 10.36 -5.53 -3.70
C ARG A 294 11.69 -6.16 -4.13
N ARG A 295 12.81 -5.71 -3.56
CA ARG A 295 14.11 -6.38 -3.73
C ARG A 295 14.12 -7.77 -3.10
N LEU A 296 13.46 -8.00 -1.96
CA LEU A 296 13.36 -9.35 -1.38
C LEU A 296 12.66 -10.33 -2.33
N THR A 297 11.56 -9.93 -2.96
CA THR A 297 10.88 -10.74 -4.00
C THR A 297 11.77 -11.00 -5.22
N THR A 298 12.51 -9.98 -5.68
CA THR A 298 13.49 -10.14 -6.76
C THR A 298 14.58 -11.14 -6.39
N LEU A 299 15.11 -11.08 -5.17
CA LEU A 299 16.15 -11.99 -4.69
C LEU A 299 15.64 -13.44 -4.59
N VAL A 300 14.39 -13.65 -4.16
CA VAL A 300 13.76 -14.98 -4.15
C VAL A 300 13.62 -15.53 -5.57
N ASN A 301 13.13 -14.72 -6.51
CA ASN A 301 12.98 -15.12 -7.90
C ASN A 301 14.34 -15.47 -8.56
N PHE A 302 15.35 -14.64 -8.30
CA PHE A 302 16.70 -14.87 -8.79
C PHE A 302 17.33 -16.13 -8.19
N PHE A 303 17.15 -16.36 -6.88
CA PHE A 303 17.63 -17.57 -6.20
C PHE A 303 17.02 -18.83 -6.85
N GLU A 304 15.73 -18.80 -7.16
CA GLU A 304 15.02 -19.90 -7.80
C GLU A 304 15.49 -20.18 -9.22
N ALA A 305 15.72 -19.13 -10.03
CA ALA A 305 16.33 -19.28 -11.36
C ALA A 305 17.75 -19.83 -11.26
N GLY A 306 18.53 -19.36 -10.28
CA GLY A 306 19.93 -19.72 -10.13
C GLY A 306 20.21 -21.01 -9.38
N LYS A 307 19.23 -21.72 -8.81
CA LYS A 307 19.48 -22.76 -7.79
C LYS A 307 20.39 -23.90 -8.27
N GLU A 308 20.35 -24.24 -9.56
CA GLU A 308 21.17 -25.29 -10.19
C GLU A 308 22.52 -24.76 -10.71
N VAL A 309 22.68 -23.44 -10.85
CA VAL A 309 23.91 -22.79 -11.33
C VAL A 309 24.78 -22.30 -10.15
N LEU A 310 24.15 -21.74 -9.13
CA LEU A 310 24.81 -21.15 -7.97
C LEU A 310 25.52 -22.23 -7.14
N THR A 311 26.72 -21.91 -6.67
CA THR A 311 27.42 -22.75 -5.69
C THR A 311 26.70 -22.75 -4.35
N ASN A 312 26.99 -23.73 -3.48
CA ASN A 312 26.41 -23.76 -2.14
C ASN A 312 26.79 -22.53 -1.30
N GLU A 313 27.99 -22.00 -1.48
CA GLU A 313 28.42 -20.77 -0.80
C GLU A 313 27.60 -19.56 -1.24
N GLN A 314 27.43 -19.37 -2.56
CA GLN A 314 26.62 -18.30 -3.12
C GLN A 314 25.15 -18.39 -2.66
N LYS A 315 24.60 -19.62 -2.63
CA LYS A 315 23.26 -19.87 -2.08
C LYS A 315 23.16 -19.46 -0.60
N ILE A 316 24.13 -19.84 0.23
CA ILE A 316 24.15 -19.43 1.64
C ILE A 316 24.29 -17.90 1.79
N GLU A 317 25.06 -17.26 0.93
CA GLU A 317 25.23 -15.80 0.95
C GLU A 317 23.92 -15.07 0.61
N LEU A 318 23.25 -15.45 -0.48
CA LEU A 318 21.95 -14.88 -0.85
C LEU A 318 20.90 -15.19 0.21
N PHE A 319 20.90 -16.40 0.77
CA PHE A 319 19.98 -16.80 1.81
C PHE A 319 20.10 -15.92 3.05
N LYS A 320 21.32 -15.63 3.52
CA LYS A 320 21.55 -14.68 4.62
C LYS A 320 21.09 -13.27 4.27
N LEU A 321 21.34 -12.81 3.05
CA LEU A 321 20.88 -11.50 2.59
C LEU A 321 19.35 -11.40 2.63
N MET A 322 18.65 -12.44 2.20
CA MET A 322 17.18 -12.50 2.24
C MET A 322 16.64 -12.57 3.68
N ILE A 323 17.25 -13.34 4.58
CA ILE A 323 16.88 -13.34 6.01
C ILE A 323 17.03 -11.94 6.60
N PHE A 324 18.13 -11.23 6.28
CA PHE A 324 18.32 -9.86 6.75
C PHE A 324 17.22 -8.91 6.25
N HIS A 325 16.83 -9.02 4.97
CA HIS A 325 15.72 -8.23 4.45
C HIS A 325 14.40 -8.61 5.15
N ALA A 326 14.10 -9.89 5.33
CA ALA A 326 12.88 -10.33 6.03
C ALA A 326 12.83 -9.82 7.49
N ASP A 327 13.95 -9.90 8.23
CA ASP A 327 14.06 -9.38 9.60
C ASP A 327 13.88 -7.86 9.67
N LEU A 328 14.37 -7.13 8.65
CA LEU A 328 14.16 -5.69 8.55
C LEU A 328 12.71 -5.33 8.22
N LEU A 329 12.07 -6.04 7.28
CA LEU A 329 10.68 -5.80 6.88
C LEU A 329 9.67 -6.14 7.99
N MET A 330 10.02 -7.06 8.90
CA MET A 330 9.18 -7.32 10.08
C MET A 330 9.34 -6.28 11.19
N ASP A 331 10.42 -5.51 11.22
CA ASP A 331 10.70 -4.53 12.28
C ASP A 331 9.67 -3.38 12.22
N ASP A 332 8.95 -3.14 13.31
CA ASP A 332 7.92 -2.10 13.37
C ASP A 332 8.49 -0.69 13.09
N SER A 333 9.78 -0.45 13.38
CA SER A 333 10.43 0.83 13.08
C SER A 333 10.74 1.04 11.60
N PHE A 334 10.69 -0.02 10.79
CA PHE A 334 10.87 0.02 9.34
C PHE A 334 9.56 -0.21 8.57
N TYR A 335 8.52 -0.70 9.25
CA TYR A 335 7.23 -1.00 8.64
C TYR A 335 6.44 0.28 8.33
N SER A 336 6.06 0.43 7.07
CA SER A 336 5.27 1.56 6.56
C SER A 336 3.79 1.27 6.76
N LYS A 337 3.34 1.36 8.01
CA LYS A 337 1.98 0.99 8.42
C LYS A 337 0.92 1.82 7.69
N ASN A 338 -0.17 1.17 7.30
CA ASN A 338 -1.33 1.80 6.64
C ASN A 338 -1.00 2.50 5.30
N THR A 339 0.00 2.00 4.59
CA THR A 339 0.34 2.47 3.23
C THR A 339 0.47 1.29 2.27
N ASN A 340 0.43 1.59 0.97
CA ASN A 340 0.75 0.60 -0.05
C ASN A 340 2.20 0.07 0.08
N HIS A 341 3.14 0.83 0.65
CA HIS A 341 4.49 0.36 0.97
C HIS A 341 4.44 -0.76 2.01
N GLY A 342 3.68 -0.61 3.10
CA GLY A 342 3.45 -1.66 4.10
C GLY A 342 2.93 -2.95 3.47
N MET A 343 1.93 -2.82 2.59
CA MET A 343 1.42 -3.95 1.81
C MET A 343 2.51 -4.63 0.97
N PHE A 344 3.40 -3.89 0.30
CA PHE A 344 4.55 -4.48 -0.41
C PHE A 344 5.50 -5.23 0.54
N GLN A 345 5.75 -4.68 1.73
CA GLN A 345 6.60 -5.34 2.74
C GLN A 345 6.01 -6.69 3.15
N ASP A 346 4.71 -6.73 3.44
CA ASP A 346 4.00 -7.94 3.84
C ASP A 346 3.91 -8.97 2.70
N ALA A 347 3.62 -8.52 1.47
CA ALA A 347 3.65 -9.35 0.26
C ALA A 347 5.00 -10.07 0.09
N SER A 348 6.10 -9.36 0.31
CA SER A 348 7.45 -9.92 0.18
C SER A 348 7.79 -10.91 1.28
N LEU A 349 7.31 -10.68 2.51
CA LEU A 349 7.44 -11.63 3.61
C LEU A 349 6.68 -12.93 3.34
N ILE A 350 5.47 -12.87 2.75
CA ILE A 350 4.70 -14.05 2.34
C ILE A 350 5.49 -14.87 1.32
N VAL A 351 5.97 -14.22 0.25
CA VAL A 351 6.76 -14.88 -0.81
C VAL A 351 8.00 -15.54 -0.24
N PHE A 352 8.80 -14.82 0.55
CA PHE A 352 10.00 -15.37 1.17
C PHE A 352 9.69 -16.59 2.05
N SER A 353 8.66 -16.48 2.89
CA SER A 353 8.30 -17.53 3.85
C SER A 353 7.79 -18.80 3.18
N LYS A 354 6.94 -18.67 2.16
CA LYS A 354 6.40 -19.81 1.40
C LYS A 354 7.45 -20.40 0.44
N TYR A 355 8.37 -19.60 -0.09
CA TYR A 355 9.49 -20.15 -0.87
C TYR A 355 10.40 -21.03 0.00
N PHE A 356 10.68 -20.58 1.22
CA PHE A 356 11.52 -21.29 2.18
C PHE A 356 10.69 -22.07 3.23
N TYR A 357 9.56 -22.65 2.84
CA TYR A 357 8.57 -23.26 3.74
C TYR A 357 9.12 -24.37 4.65
N ASP A 358 10.12 -25.13 4.20
CA ASP A 358 10.79 -26.17 4.99
C ASP A 358 11.43 -25.63 6.28
N PHE A 359 11.80 -24.35 6.28
CA PHE A 359 12.35 -23.66 7.44
C PHE A 359 11.21 -23.13 8.32
N LYS A 360 10.66 -24.03 9.14
CA LYS A 360 9.51 -23.77 10.02
C LYS A 360 9.50 -22.39 10.73
N PRO A 361 10.61 -21.83 11.24
CA PRO A 361 10.61 -20.49 11.86
C PRO A 361 10.12 -19.36 10.95
N PHE A 362 10.22 -19.49 9.63
CA PHE A 362 9.76 -18.47 8.70
C PHE A 362 8.23 -18.34 8.64
N SER A 363 7.48 -19.31 9.19
CA SER A 363 6.04 -19.13 9.44
C SER A 363 5.73 -17.90 10.30
N ASN A 364 6.66 -17.44 11.15
CA ASN A 364 6.48 -16.21 11.91
C ASN A 364 6.39 -14.97 11.01
N TYR A 365 7.21 -14.89 9.96
CA TYR A 365 7.17 -13.79 8.98
C TYR A 365 5.86 -13.83 8.19
N TYR A 366 5.44 -15.02 7.75
CA TYR A 366 4.16 -15.23 7.06
C TYR A 366 2.96 -14.80 7.92
N ASN A 367 2.86 -15.31 9.15
CA ASN A 367 1.73 -15.03 10.04
C ASN A 367 1.62 -13.54 10.36
N LEU A 368 2.76 -12.88 10.58
CA LEU A 368 2.81 -11.44 10.80
C LEU A 368 2.33 -10.67 9.56
N ALA A 369 2.83 -11.03 8.39
CA ALA A 369 2.50 -10.38 7.12
C ALA A 369 1.01 -10.51 6.77
N VAL A 370 0.45 -11.72 6.88
CA VAL A 370 -0.98 -11.95 6.59
C VAL A 370 -1.88 -11.20 7.58
N LYS A 371 -1.50 -11.15 8.87
CA LYS A 371 -2.20 -10.34 9.88
C LYS A 371 -2.14 -8.85 9.55
N ARG A 372 -0.96 -8.33 9.19
CA ARG A 372 -0.76 -6.92 8.83
C ARG A 372 -1.54 -6.54 7.57
N LEU A 373 -1.55 -7.40 6.54
CA LEU A 373 -2.37 -7.20 5.34
C LEU A 373 -3.86 -7.18 5.67
N ASN A 374 -4.34 -8.08 6.53
CA ASN A 374 -5.74 -8.04 6.94
C ASN A 374 -6.07 -6.70 7.62
N ASN A 375 -5.26 -6.30 8.59
CA ASN A 375 -5.43 -5.02 9.29
C ASN A 375 -5.36 -3.81 8.33
N TYR A 376 -4.50 -3.86 7.32
CA TYR A 376 -4.42 -2.83 6.28
C TYR A 376 -5.74 -2.71 5.51
N PHE A 377 -6.29 -3.83 5.04
CA PHE A 377 -7.58 -3.82 4.35
C PHE A 377 -8.76 -3.48 5.28
N ASP A 378 -8.70 -3.82 6.57
CA ASP A 378 -9.67 -3.37 7.58
C ASP A 378 -9.71 -1.84 7.70
N THR A 379 -8.59 -1.14 7.47
CA THR A 379 -8.57 0.34 7.52
C THR A 379 -9.03 1.01 6.23
N LEU A 380 -9.12 0.29 5.13
CA LEU A 380 -9.45 0.84 3.80
C LEU A 380 -10.88 0.53 3.36
N ILE A 381 -11.51 -0.48 3.96
CA ILE A 381 -12.82 -0.97 3.57
C ILE A 381 -13.78 -0.76 4.73
N SER A 382 -14.85 -0.01 4.49
CA SER A 382 -15.94 0.21 5.45
C SER A 382 -16.72 -1.09 5.77
N GLU A 383 -17.57 -1.07 6.81
CA GLU A 383 -18.32 -2.28 7.19
C GLU A 383 -19.34 -2.70 6.12
N ASP A 384 -19.95 -1.71 5.45
CA ASP A 384 -20.80 -1.86 4.26
C ASP A 384 -20.05 -2.20 2.95
N GLY A 385 -18.72 -2.29 2.99
CA GLY A 385 -17.90 -2.86 1.92
C GLY A 385 -17.42 -1.87 0.86
N VAL A 386 -17.41 -0.56 1.11
CA VAL A 386 -16.88 0.45 0.19
C VAL A 386 -15.40 0.72 0.49
N HIS A 387 -14.66 1.14 -0.54
CA HIS A 387 -13.28 1.56 -0.36
C HIS A 387 -13.24 3.05 -0.01
N LEU A 388 -12.58 3.40 1.09
CA LEU A 388 -12.66 4.72 1.72
C LEU A 388 -11.79 5.81 1.05
N GLU A 389 -11.13 5.53 -0.08
CA GLU A 389 -10.39 6.53 -0.88
C GLU A 389 -11.24 7.19 -1.98
N HIS A 390 -12.55 7.10 -1.86
CA HIS A 390 -13.55 7.88 -2.63
C HIS A 390 -13.63 7.64 -4.15
N SER A 391 -12.79 6.78 -4.71
CA SER A 391 -12.79 6.48 -6.14
C SER A 391 -13.32 5.08 -6.46
N PRO A 392 -14.35 4.96 -7.34
CA PRO A 392 -14.80 3.70 -7.91
C PRO A 392 -13.69 2.89 -8.62
N SER A 393 -12.78 3.52 -9.36
CA SER A 393 -11.71 2.79 -10.04
C SER A 393 -10.68 2.23 -9.04
N TYR A 394 -10.39 2.96 -7.96
CA TYR A 394 -9.58 2.46 -6.86
C TYR A 394 -10.30 1.39 -6.04
N HIS A 395 -11.62 1.50 -5.84
CA HIS A 395 -12.42 0.43 -5.23
C HIS A 395 -12.25 -0.90 -5.98
N GLN A 396 -12.36 -0.89 -7.32
CA GLN A 396 -12.10 -2.07 -8.15
C GLN A 396 -10.66 -2.58 -8.02
N THR A 397 -9.67 -1.67 -7.99
CA THR A 397 -8.25 -2.02 -7.83
C THR A 397 -7.98 -2.71 -6.49
N THR A 398 -8.55 -2.18 -5.41
CA THR A 398 -8.43 -2.75 -4.06
C THR A 398 -9.17 -4.08 -3.95
N ALA A 399 -10.40 -4.19 -4.47
CA ALA A 399 -11.12 -5.47 -4.57
C ALA A 399 -10.29 -6.53 -5.29
N GLY A 400 -9.61 -6.11 -6.36
CA GLY A 400 -8.75 -6.95 -7.16
C GLY A 400 -7.56 -7.49 -6.38
N SER A 401 -6.94 -6.64 -5.57
CA SER A 401 -5.85 -7.01 -4.67
C SER A 401 -6.33 -8.00 -3.61
N ILE A 402 -7.45 -7.69 -2.93
CA ILE A 402 -8.03 -8.55 -1.89
C ILE A 402 -8.36 -9.94 -2.44
N ARG A 403 -8.99 -10.03 -3.61
CA ARG A 403 -9.25 -11.32 -4.30
C ARG A 403 -7.96 -12.07 -4.60
N ALA A 404 -6.95 -11.38 -5.13
CA ALA A 404 -5.68 -12.00 -5.47
C ALA A 404 -4.98 -12.56 -4.22
N TYR A 405 -4.97 -11.82 -3.11
CA TYR A 405 -4.47 -12.31 -1.82
C TYR A 405 -5.28 -13.50 -1.32
N GLY A 406 -6.61 -13.40 -1.26
CA GLY A 406 -7.49 -14.49 -0.80
C GLY A 406 -7.28 -15.78 -1.58
N ASN A 407 -7.27 -15.71 -2.92
CA ASN A 407 -6.98 -16.86 -3.78
C ASN A 407 -5.57 -17.44 -3.53
N THR A 408 -4.56 -16.57 -3.38
CA THR A 408 -3.18 -17.00 -3.12
C THR A 408 -3.06 -17.72 -1.77
N LEU A 409 -3.67 -17.18 -0.72
CA LEU A 409 -3.68 -17.77 0.61
C LEU A 409 -4.38 -19.13 0.61
N ASN A 410 -5.48 -19.25 -0.14
CA ASN A 410 -6.17 -20.53 -0.33
C ASN A 410 -5.27 -21.57 -1.03
N GLU A 411 -4.61 -21.17 -2.12
CA GLU A 411 -3.63 -22.02 -2.84
C GLU A 411 -2.45 -22.42 -1.92
N PHE A 412 -2.10 -21.60 -0.93
CA PHE A 412 -1.10 -21.90 0.11
C PHE A 412 -1.61 -22.76 1.27
N GLY A 413 -2.88 -23.14 1.27
CA GLY A 413 -3.52 -23.96 2.30
C GLY A 413 -3.96 -23.20 3.56
N ASP A 414 -4.07 -21.87 3.49
CA ASP A 414 -4.53 -21.00 4.57
C ASP A 414 -5.98 -20.57 4.32
N SER A 415 -6.89 -21.53 4.43
CA SER A 415 -8.31 -21.35 4.12
C SER A 415 -8.99 -20.31 5.00
N ASP A 416 -8.60 -20.21 6.26
CA ASP A 416 -9.24 -19.30 7.21
C ASP A 416 -8.97 -17.85 6.84
N MET A 417 -7.71 -17.50 6.59
CA MET A 417 -7.36 -16.16 6.12
C MET A 417 -7.87 -15.90 4.69
N ALA A 418 -7.85 -16.91 3.82
CA ALA A 418 -8.42 -16.79 2.48
C ALA A 418 -9.91 -16.41 2.54
N ASN A 419 -10.70 -17.06 3.40
CA ASN A 419 -12.12 -16.78 3.57
C ASN A 419 -12.35 -15.36 4.09
N ILE A 420 -11.53 -14.86 5.01
CA ILE A 420 -11.63 -13.46 5.48
C ILE A 420 -11.47 -12.48 4.31
N PHE A 421 -10.47 -12.66 3.47
CA PHE A 421 -10.22 -11.80 2.31
C PHE A 421 -11.31 -11.93 1.26
N LEU A 422 -11.70 -13.16 0.90
CA LEU A 422 -12.74 -13.40 -0.10
C LEU A 422 -14.12 -12.90 0.37
N ASN A 423 -14.41 -12.96 1.67
CA ASN A 423 -15.62 -12.37 2.23
C ASN A 423 -15.62 -10.84 2.09
N LYS A 424 -14.49 -10.17 2.37
CA LYS A 424 -14.36 -8.72 2.11
C LYS A 424 -14.58 -8.40 0.63
N TYR A 425 -13.90 -9.13 -0.26
CA TYR A 425 -14.09 -8.97 -1.70
C TYR A 425 -15.57 -9.14 -2.11
N ASN A 426 -16.27 -10.15 -1.58
CA ASN A 426 -17.69 -10.37 -1.91
C ASN A 426 -18.59 -9.25 -1.38
N LYS A 427 -18.32 -8.71 -0.19
CA LYS A 427 -19.06 -7.55 0.36
C LYS A 427 -18.93 -6.32 -0.52
N MET A 428 -17.74 -6.08 -1.09
CA MET A 428 -17.48 -4.96 -2.00
C MET A 428 -18.34 -4.97 -3.27
N ALA A 429 -18.92 -6.12 -3.64
CA ALA A 429 -19.77 -6.23 -4.83
C ALA A 429 -21.00 -5.30 -4.78
N ASN A 430 -21.58 -5.07 -3.60
CA ASN A 430 -22.83 -4.32 -3.49
C ASN A 430 -22.65 -2.87 -3.98
N TYR A 431 -21.60 -2.20 -3.52
CA TYR A 431 -21.24 -0.87 -4.01
C TYR A 431 -20.85 -0.90 -5.49
N ALA A 432 -20.00 -1.84 -5.90
CA ALA A 432 -19.59 -1.95 -7.30
C ALA A 432 -20.77 -2.13 -8.27
N ILE A 433 -21.83 -2.84 -7.85
CA ILE A 433 -23.08 -2.97 -8.62
C ILE A 433 -23.81 -1.63 -8.72
N HIS A 434 -24.00 -0.95 -7.59
CA HIS A 434 -24.83 0.26 -7.51
C HIS A 434 -24.11 1.52 -7.97
N VAL A 435 -22.79 1.58 -8.01
CA VAL A 435 -22.08 2.78 -8.47
C VAL A 435 -21.92 2.82 -10.00
N ILE A 436 -22.07 1.69 -10.69
CA ILE A 436 -22.04 1.67 -12.16
C ILE A 436 -23.25 2.43 -12.69
N LYS A 437 -22.98 3.45 -13.53
CA LYS A 437 -24.01 4.25 -14.21
C LYS A 437 -24.79 3.38 -15.21
N PRO A 438 -26.00 3.81 -15.63
CA PRO A 438 -26.78 3.10 -16.65
C PRO A 438 -26.00 2.78 -17.93
N ASP A 439 -25.13 3.69 -18.39
CA ASP A 439 -24.29 3.49 -19.58
C ASP A 439 -23.11 2.51 -19.41
N GLY A 440 -22.99 1.88 -18.24
CA GLY A 440 -21.96 0.89 -17.93
C GLY A 440 -20.59 1.50 -17.58
N LYS A 441 -20.51 2.81 -17.36
CA LYS A 441 -19.28 3.51 -16.97
C LYS A 441 -19.24 3.83 -15.48
N TRP A 442 -18.06 4.21 -15.01
CA TRP A 442 -17.92 4.81 -13.67
C TRP A 442 -18.44 6.24 -13.65
N PRO A 443 -18.95 6.72 -12.51
CA PRO A 443 -18.97 8.14 -12.23
C PRO A 443 -17.52 8.64 -12.01
N LEU A 444 -17.20 9.78 -12.60
CA LEU A 444 -15.92 10.51 -12.54
C LEU A 444 -15.72 11.25 -11.21
N ILE A 445 -15.98 10.59 -10.10
CA ILE A 445 -15.74 11.14 -8.75
C ILE A 445 -14.32 10.84 -8.30
N ALA A 446 -13.75 11.76 -7.51
CA ALA A 446 -12.38 11.66 -7.01
C ALA A 446 -11.40 11.33 -8.17
N ASP A 447 -10.40 10.49 -7.92
CA ASP A 447 -9.42 10.09 -8.94
C ASP A 447 -9.90 8.94 -9.85
N THR A 448 -11.16 9.02 -10.30
CA THR A 448 -11.76 8.11 -11.28
C THR A 448 -11.77 8.75 -12.66
N TYR A 449 -10.93 8.26 -13.56
CA TYR A 449 -10.84 8.78 -14.92
C TYR A 449 -11.80 8.03 -15.83
N ALA A 450 -12.35 8.69 -16.85
CA ALA A 450 -13.20 8.00 -17.82
C ALA A 450 -12.46 6.95 -18.66
N SER A 451 -11.11 7.04 -18.73
CA SER A 451 -10.27 5.97 -19.29
C SER A 451 -10.22 4.70 -18.43
N ASP A 452 -10.61 4.78 -17.15
CA ASP A 452 -10.70 3.64 -16.25
C ASP A 452 -11.91 2.77 -16.65
N LYS A 453 -11.63 1.51 -16.97
CA LYS A 453 -12.68 0.58 -17.42
C LYS A 453 -13.30 -0.14 -16.23
N VAL A 454 -14.63 -0.27 -16.25
CA VAL A 454 -15.34 -1.25 -15.43
C VAL A 454 -14.99 -2.65 -15.97
N LEU A 455 -14.45 -3.51 -15.12
CA LEU A 455 -13.91 -4.80 -15.53
C LEU A 455 -14.94 -5.93 -15.33
N TYR A 456 -15.32 -6.56 -16.44
CA TYR A 456 -16.30 -7.66 -16.50
C TYR A 456 -15.88 -8.94 -15.75
N ASN A 457 -14.58 -9.12 -15.51
CA ASN A 457 -14.02 -10.32 -14.85
C ASN A 457 -13.98 -10.22 -13.32
N PHE A 458 -14.63 -9.22 -12.73
CA PHE A 458 -14.87 -9.12 -11.30
C PHE A 458 -16.24 -9.70 -10.95
N TRP A 459 -16.38 -10.17 -9.70
CA TRP A 459 -17.56 -10.84 -9.14
C TRP A 459 -18.31 -11.70 -10.17
N VAL A 460 -17.58 -12.56 -10.88
CA VAL A 460 -18.08 -13.23 -12.09
C VAL A 460 -19.29 -14.12 -11.83
N ASP A 461 -19.37 -14.67 -10.61
CA ASP A 461 -20.47 -15.52 -10.16
C ASP A 461 -21.66 -14.70 -9.61
N ASN A 462 -21.53 -13.37 -9.48
CA ASN A 462 -22.61 -12.49 -9.06
C ASN A 462 -23.43 -12.03 -10.28
N PRO A 463 -24.66 -12.54 -10.47
CA PRO A 463 -25.45 -12.25 -11.67
C PRO A 463 -25.88 -10.77 -11.76
N TYR A 464 -25.94 -10.06 -10.64
CA TYR A 464 -26.30 -8.65 -10.55
C TYR A 464 -25.17 -7.75 -11.04
N TYR A 465 -23.92 -8.04 -10.64
CA TYR A 465 -22.76 -7.35 -11.16
C TYR A 465 -22.63 -7.56 -12.67
N ARG A 466 -22.85 -8.78 -13.15
CA ARG A 466 -22.85 -9.11 -14.59
C ARG A 466 -23.86 -8.28 -15.37
N TYR A 467 -25.03 -8.04 -14.80
CA TYR A 467 -26.05 -7.17 -15.40
C TYR A 467 -25.59 -5.72 -15.46
N ALA A 468 -25.15 -5.15 -14.34
CA ALA A 468 -24.70 -3.77 -14.26
C ALA A 468 -23.53 -3.47 -15.21
N VAL A 469 -22.46 -4.27 -15.18
CA VAL A 469 -21.25 -4.06 -16.00
C VAL A 469 -21.47 -4.30 -17.50
N THR A 470 -22.56 -4.98 -17.89
CA THR A 470 -22.89 -5.21 -19.31
C THR A 470 -24.04 -4.38 -19.83
N SER A 471 -24.51 -3.39 -19.05
CA SER A 471 -25.66 -2.58 -19.42
C SER A 471 -26.88 -3.46 -19.76
N GLY A 472 -27.14 -4.45 -18.90
CA GLY A 472 -28.28 -5.36 -19.00
C GLY A 472 -28.18 -6.50 -20.02
N LYS A 473 -27.08 -6.61 -20.78
CA LYS A 473 -26.94 -7.65 -21.83
C LYS A 473 -26.79 -9.06 -21.26
N GLN A 474 -26.29 -9.23 -20.05
CA GLN A 474 -26.04 -10.54 -19.43
C GLN A 474 -26.26 -10.52 -17.93
N GLY A 475 -26.56 -11.67 -17.31
CA GLY A 475 -26.79 -11.75 -15.87
C GLY A 475 -28.25 -11.53 -15.50
N LYS A 476 -28.51 -11.05 -14.28
CA LYS A 476 -29.85 -10.82 -13.75
C LYS A 476 -29.99 -9.39 -13.27
N GLN A 477 -31.06 -8.71 -13.66
CA GLN A 477 -31.34 -7.36 -13.21
C GLN A 477 -31.46 -7.32 -11.67
N PRO A 478 -30.77 -6.39 -10.99
CA PRO A 478 -30.96 -6.19 -9.55
C PRO A 478 -32.38 -5.73 -9.22
N ILE A 479 -32.90 -6.19 -8.08
CA ILE A 479 -34.24 -5.84 -7.60
C ILE A 479 -34.20 -4.52 -6.83
N THR A 480 -33.08 -4.25 -6.14
CA THR A 480 -32.85 -2.98 -5.45
C THR A 480 -32.49 -1.92 -6.46
N THR A 481 -33.11 -0.75 -6.34
CA THR A 481 -32.84 0.42 -7.19
C THR A 481 -32.30 1.59 -6.37
N ASN A 482 -32.29 1.48 -5.04
CA ASN A 482 -31.78 2.50 -4.15
C ASN A 482 -30.78 1.84 -3.21
N ALA A 483 -29.64 2.47 -2.97
CA ALA A 483 -28.63 1.99 -2.04
C ALA A 483 -28.02 3.19 -1.30
N VAL A 484 -27.86 3.03 0.01
CA VAL A 484 -27.10 3.96 0.85
C VAL A 484 -25.99 3.16 1.53
N PHE A 485 -24.79 3.73 1.52
CA PHE A 485 -23.57 3.20 2.13
C PHE A 485 -23.17 4.17 3.24
N PRO A 486 -23.76 4.04 4.45
CA PRO A 486 -23.60 5.03 5.52
C PRO A 486 -22.19 5.07 6.12
N ASP A 487 -21.40 4.01 5.99
CA ASP A 487 -20.03 3.99 6.51
C ASP A 487 -19.01 4.59 5.53
N ALA A 488 -19.46 4.86 4.31
CA ALA A 488 -18.67 5.46 3.23
C ALA A 488 -19.29 6.76 2.70
N ASP A 489 -20.43 7.15 3.27
CA ASP A 489 -21.19 8.35 2.97
C ASP A 489 -21.59 8.52 1.51
N TYR A 490 -22.08 7.44 0.88
CA TYR A 490 -22.64 7.46 -0.46
C TYR A 490 -24.12 7.10 -0.49
N ALA A 491 -24.87 7.77 -1.35
CA ALA A 491 -26.21 7.34 -1.72
C ALA A 491 -26.36 7.29 -3.24
N ILE A 492 -26.99 6.22 -3.71
CA ILE A 492 -27.31 6.04 -5.11
C ILE A 492 -28.79 5.69 -5.25
N PHE A 493 -29.51 6.52 -6.00
CA PHE A 493 -30.90 6.28 -6.36
C PHE A 493 -31.02 6.13 -7.87
N ARG A 494 -31.91 5.24 -8.31
CA ARG A 494 -32.23 5.05 -9.73
C ARG A 494 -33.66 4.52 -9.89
N ASP A 495 -34.26 4.75 -11.04
CA ASP A 495 -35.56 4.17 -11.42
C ASP A 495 -35.39 2.84 -12.18
N SER A 496 -34.28 2.70 -12.91
CA SER A 496 -34.04 1.62 -13.85
C SER A 496 -32.57 1.19 -13.86
N TRP A 497 -32.35 -0.05 -14.27
CA TRP A 497 -31.03 -0.60 -14.56
C TRP A 497 -30.73 -0.67 -16.06
N SER A 498 -31.71 -0.33 -16.91
CA SER A 498 -31.50 -0.19 -18.35
C SER A 498 -30.72 1.09 -18.66
N ASN A 499 -30.23 1.24 -19.90
CA ASN A 499 -29.56 2.47 -20.33
C ASN A 499 -30.48 3.69 -20.38
N ASN A 500 -31.81 3.48 -20.30
CA ASN A 500 -32.81 4.53 -20.44
C ASN A 500 -33.51 4.75 -19.10
N GLY A 501 -32.84 5.44 -18.18
CA GLY A 501 -33.39 5.76 -16.87
C GLY A 501 -32.58 6.79 -16.11
N THR A 502 -33.13 7.20 -14.99
CA THR A 502 -32.55 8.16 -14.06
C THR A 502 -31.60 7.48 -13.09
N TYR A 503 -30.44 8.09 -12.88
CA TYR A 503 -29.44 7.70 -11.90
C TYR A 503 -28.94 8.94 -11.17
N ILE A 504 -28.90 8.86 -9.85
CA ILE A 504 -28.50 9.93 -8.95
C ILE A 504 -27.38 9.39 -8.07
N PHE A 505 -26.26 10.11 -8.00
CA PHE A 505 -25.18 9.81 -7.10
C PHE A 505 -24.94 11.00 -6.17
N PHE A 506 -25.00 10.74 -4.86
CA PHE A 506 -24.76 11.72 -3.82
C PHE A 506 -23.57 11.29 -2.95
N THR A 507 -22.68 12.23 -2.66
CA THR A 507 -21.50 12.02 -1.81
C THR A 507 -21.50 12.97 -0.63
N ALA A 508 -21.38 12.42 0.58
CA ALA A 508 -21.10 13.17 1.80
C ALA A 508 -19.79 12.67 2.44
N ALA A 509 -18.81 12.27 1.63
CA ALA A 509 -17.66 11.49 2.08
C ALA A 509 -16.39 12.33 2.30
N TYR A 510 -15.80 12.25 3.50
CA TYR A 510 -14.42 12.68 3.74
C TYR A 510 -13.69 11.82 4.79
N HIS A 511 -13.03 10.76 4.32
CA HIS A 511 -12.43 9.72 5.17
C HIS A 511 -10.89 9.70 5.18
N THR A 512 -10.26 10.29 4.15
CA THR A 512 -8.81 10.24 3.91
C THR A 512 -8.38 11.34 2.94
N ASN A 513 -7.08 11.62 2.87
CA ASN A 513 -6.50 12.78 2.15
C ASN A 513 -5.90 12.44 0.76
N TYR A 514 -5.77 11.16 0.41
CA TYR A 514 -4.99 10.75 -0.77
C TYR A 514 -5.66 11.11 -2.10
N HIS A 515 -6.88 10.63 -2.33
CA HIS A 515 -7.63 10.82 -3.59
C HIS A 515 -8.84 11.75 -3.45
N LYS A 516 -8.94 12.46 -2.32
CA LYS A 516 -10.05 13.37 -2.01
C LYS A 516 -10.00 14.65 -2.84
N HIS A 517 -11.16 15.03 -3.35
CA HIS A 517 -11.49 16.34 -3.92
C HIS A 517 -12.39 17.10 -2.91
N SER A 518 -12.57 18.41 -3.06
CA SER A 518 -13.49 19.18 -2.20
C SER A 518 -14.95 19.11 -2.69
N ASP A 519 -15.44 17.89 -2.93
CA ASP A 519 -16.75 17.52 -3.50
C ASP A 519 -17.83 17.22 -2.44
N ASP A 520 -17.67 17.76 -1.23
CA ASP A 520 -18.54 17.51 -0.09
C ASP A 520 -20.00 17.85 -0.38
N LEU A 521 -20.94 16.93 -0.14
CA LEU A 521 -22.38 17.04 -0.47
C LEU A 521 -22.70 17.18 -1.96
N SER A 522 -21.76 16.86 -2.86
CA SER A 522 -22.01 16.94 -4.29
C SER A 522 -23.04 15.92 -4.78
N LEU A 523 -23.73 16.27 -5.86
CA LEU A 523 -24.79 15.48 -6.50
C LEU A 523 -24.55 15.39 -8.00
N TRP A 524 -24.75 14.20 -8.57
CA TRP A 524 -24.75 13.94 -10.00
C TRP A 524 -26.13 13.44 -10.42
N ILE A 525 -26.68 13.98 -11.50
CA ILE A 525 -27.92 13.51 -12.13
C ILE A 525 -27.66 13.08 -13.59
N TYR A 526 -27.99 11.82 -13.87
CA TYR A 526 -28.03 11.21 -15.21
C TYR A 526 -29.49 10.85 -15.50
N ASN A 527 -30.00 11.18 -16.68
CA ASN A 527 -31.26 10.65 -17.20
C ASN A 527 -31.11 10.38 -18.69
N ASN A 528 -30.98 9.12 -19.08
CA ASN A 528 -30.61 8.64 -20.43
C ASN A 528 -29.20 9.10 -20.91
N GLU A 529 -28.75 10.26 -20.47
CA GLU A 529 -27.42 10.82 -20.61
C GLU A 529 -27.09 11.68 -19.38
N ASP A 530 -25.83 12.10 -19.25
CA ASP A 530 -25.40 13.00 -18.18
C ASP A 530 -26.07 14.39 -18.32
N ILE A 531 -26.64 14.92 -17.23
CA ILE A 531 -27.28 16.25 -17.20
C ILE A 531 -26.54 17.18 -16.23
N ILE A 532 -26.47 16.81 -14.95
CA ILE A 532 -25.69 17.51 -13.92
C ILE A 532 -24.45 16.66 -13.63
N ILE A 533 -23.25 17.21 -13.85
CA ILE A 533 -21.99 16.45 -13.87
C ILE A 533 -20.98 16.91 -12.83
N GLU A 534 -19.96 16.10 -12.62
CA GLU A 534 -18.71 16.50 -11.99
C GLU A 534 -17.70 16.97 -13.06
N ALA A 535 -16.80 17.88 -12.71
CA ALA A 535 -15.67 18.20 -13.60
C ALA A 535 -14.79 16.97 -13.88
N GLY A 536 -14.61 16.11 -12.87
CA GLY A 536 -13.75 14.94 -12.89
C GLY A 536 -12.27 15.27 -12.66
N PRO A 537 -11.40 14.24 -12.53
CA PRO A 537 -9.98 14.46 -12.27
C PRO A 537 -9.22 14.88 -13.54
N HIS A 538 -8.24 15.78 -13.39
CA HIS A 538 -7.37 16.21 -14.49
C HIS A 538 -5.99 15.53 -14.49
N SER A 539 -5.14 15.82 -13.50
CA SER A 539 -3.81 15.21 -13.33
C SER A 539 -3.47 14.98 -11.84
N TYR A 540 -2.28 14.44 -11.56
CA TYR A 540 -1.71 14.36 -10.20
C TYR A 540 -0.78 15.53 -9.86
N THR A 541 -0.58 16.46 -10.78
CA THR A 541 0.33 17.60 -10.59
C THR A 541 -0.43 18.73 -9.90
N LEU A 542 -0.56 18.65 -8.58
CA LEU A 542 -1.34 19.62 -7.77
C LEU A 542 -0.84 21.07 -7.86
N SER A 543 0.36 21.31 -8.40
CA SER A 543 0.84 22.67 -8.70
C SER A 543 0.22 23.28 -9.95
N ASN A 544 -0.30 22.46 -10.89
CA ASN A 544 -0.96 22.91 -12.12
C ASN A 544 -2.31 23.58 -11.78
N PRO A 545 -2.59 24.81 -12.27
CA PRO A 545 -3.84 25.52 -12.00
C PRO A 545 -5.12 24.78 -12.40
N VAL A 546 -5.12 24.05 -13.51
CA VAL A 546 -6.26 23.24 -13.98
C VAL A 546 -6.49 22.07 -13.03
N THR A 547 -5.40 21.45 -12.54
CA THR A 547 -5.51 20.40 -11.51
C THR A 547 -6.02 20.96 -10.19
N LYS A 548 -5.62 22.18 -9.80
CA LYS A 548 -6.14 22.83 -8.60
C LYS A 548 -7.64 23.08 -8.69
N TYR A 549 -8.12 23.57 -9.83
CA TYR A 549 -9.55 23.74 -10.08
C TYR A 549 -10.29 22.40 -9.94
N ALA A 550 -9.85 21.36 -10.66
CA ALA A 550 -10.50 20.05 -10.71
C ALA A 550 -10.69 19.37 -9.33
N TYR A 551 -9.87 19.72 -8.34
CA TYR A 551 -9.93 19.16 -6.99
C TYR A 551 -10.58 20.11 -5.97
N SER A 552 -11.00 21.31 -6.38
CA SER A 552 -11.55 22.35 -5.51
C SER A 552 -13.08 22.37 -5.56
N SER A 553 -13.73 22.95 -4.55
CA SER A 553 -15.19 23.03 -4.47
C SER A 553 -15.82 23.73 -5.68
N PHE A 554 -15.06 24.58 -6.37
CA PHE A 554 -15.51 25.28 -7.59
C PHE A 554 -15.79 24.36 -8.77
N ALA A 555 -15.33 23.10 -8.73
CA ALA A 555 -15.49 22.12 -9.81
C ALA A 555 -16.58 21.07 -9.51
N HIS A 556 -17.34 21.26 -8.43
CA HIS A 556 -18.30 20.29 -7.89
C HIS A 556 -19.65 20.95 -7.60
N ASN A 557 -20.71 20.14 -7.51
CA ASN A 557 -22.08 20.62 -7.31
C ASN A 557 -22.37 20.84 -5.82
N THR A 558 -21.66 21.80 -5.21
CA THR A 558 -21.66 22.03 -3.76
C THR A 558 -21.72 23.53 -3.40
N LEU A 559 -21.63 23.83 -2.11
CA LEU A 559 -21.62 25.16 -1.52
C LEU A 559 -20.25 25.84 -1.65
N ILE A 560 -20.27 27.13 -1.93
CA ILE A 560 -19.16 28.09 -1.79
C ILE A 560 -19.59 29.16 -0.77
N VAL A 561 -18.65 29.58 0.08
CA VAL A 561 -18.88 30.59 1.15
C VAL A 561 -17.94 31.77 0.92
N ASP A 562 -18.48 32.98 0.77
CA ASP A 562 -17.73 34.23 0.51
C ASP A 562 -16.69 34.08 -0.63
N ASP A 563 -17.12 33.50 -1.75
CA ASP A 563 -16.28 33.21 -2.91
C ASP A 563 -15.05 32.33 -2.61
N LYS A 564 -15.12 31.53 -1.54
CA LYS A 564 -14.06 30.59 -1.11
C LYS A 564 -14.59 29.17 -1.00
N GLY A 565 -13.94 28.26 -1.73
CA GLY A 565 -14.12 26.81 -1.60
C GLY A 565 -13.39 26.24 -0.38
N LEU A 566 -13.67 24.97 -0.07
CA LEU A 566 -12.93 24.23 0.94
C LEU A 566 -11.48 23.94 0.48
N PRO A 567 -10.50 23.92 1.41
CA PRO A 567 -9.20 23.34 1.09
C PRO A 567 -9.38 21.88 0.68
N ARG A 568 -8.55 21.40 -0.26
CA ARG A 568 -8.62 20.00 -0.74
C ARG A 568 -8.55 18.99 0.41
N VAL A 569 -7.68 19.26 1.37
CA VAL A 569 -7.48 18.45 2.57
C VAL A 569 -7.24 19.35 3.77
N ASP A 570 -7.72 18.92 4.92
CA ASP A 570 -7.52 19.54 6.23
C ASP A 570 -7.53 18.42 7.31
N GLU A 571 -7.69 18.80 8.58
CA GLU A 571 -7.75 17.87 9.71
C GLU A 571 -9.19 17.49 10.12
N LYS A 572 -10.20 17.89 9.33
CA LYS A 572 -11.63 17.68 9.60
C LYS A 572 -12.17 16.42 8.91
N VAL A 573 -11.41 15.33 8.94
CA VAL A 573 -11.87 14.01 8.49
C VAL A 573 -13.12 13.61 9.28
N ASN A 574 -14.13 13.05 8.61
CA ASN A 574 -15.46 12.71 9.14
C ASN A 574 -16.34 13.89 9.57
N HIS A 575 -15.99 15.14 9.21
CA HIS A 575 -16.89 16.30 9.34
C HIS A 575 -17.82 16.50 8.13
N THR A 576 -17.73 15.60 7.16
CA THR A 576 -18.73 15.42 6.11
C THR A 576 -19.25 14.00 6.25
N TYR A 577 -20.57 13.82 6.39
CA TYR A 577 -21.16 12.51 6.65
C TYR A 577 -22.66 12.46 6.27
N ILE A 578 -23.21 11.26 6.09
CA ILE A 578 -24.66 11.01 6.02
C ILE A 578 -25.24 11.03 7.43
N LYS A 579 -26.17 11.96 7.68
CA LYS A 579 -26.88 12.09 8.96
C LYS A 579 -28.04 11.10 9.07
N GLU A 580 -28.83 10.96 8.01
CA GLU A 580 -29.98 10.06 7.96
C GLU A 580 -30.38 9.71 6.52
N TYR A 581 -31.16 8.64 6.36
CA TYR A 581 -31.74 8.23 5.07
C TYR A 581 -33.01 7.39 5.29
N ASN A 582 -33.88 7.36 4.28
CA ASN A 582 -35.07 6.48 4.26
C ASN A 582 -35.21 5.80 2.89
N LEU A 583 -35.27 4.46 2.90
CA LEU A 583 -35.47 3.62 1.71
C LEU A 583 -36.74 2.75 1.79
N GLU A 584 -37.61 2.95 2.79
CA GLU A 584 -38.83 2.16 3.00
C GLU A 584 -39.78 2.30 1.82
N ASN A 585 -40.02 3.53 1.36
CA ASN A 585 -40.69 3.78 0.09
C ASN A 585 -39.66 3.80 -1.05
N LYS A 586 -39.67 2.75 -1.89
CA LYS A 586 -38.76 2.63 -3.03
C LYS A 586 -38.96 3.69 -4.10
N GLN A 587 -40.14 4.31 -4.16
CA GLN A 587 -40.47 5.40 -5.08
C GLN A 587 -40.10 6.78 -4.54
N LEU A 588 -39.81 6.87 -3.23
CA LEU A 588 -39.42 8.11 -2.55
C LEU A 588 -38.18 7.90 -1.66
N PRO A 589 -37.04 7.40 -2.19
CA PRO A 589 -35.81 7.34 -1.41
C PRO A 589 -35.33 8.74 -1.00
N THR A 590 -34.80 8.84 0.21
CA THR A 590 -34.25 10.08 0.76
C THR A 590 -32.91 9.86 1.45
N VAL A 591 -32.04 10.87 1.40
CA VAL A 591 -30.77 10.93 2.16
C VAL A 591 -30.50 12.37 2.58
N THR A 592 -29.97 12.55 3.78
CA THR A 592 -29.51 13.84 4.30
C THR A 592 -28.03 13.73 4.65
N GLY A 593 -27.19 14.56 4.03
CA GLY A 593 -25.78 14.71 4.36
C GLY A 593 -25.49 16.05 5.03
N VAL A 594 -24.43 16.09 5.82
CA VAL A 594 -23.97 17.27 6.55
C VAL A 594 -22.50 17.52 6.23
N ASN A 595 -22.12 18.79 6.12
CA ASN A 595 -20.76 19.28 5.95
C ASN A 595 -20.48 20.39 6.98
N GLU A 596 -19.55 20.11 7.87
CA GLU A 596 -19.07 21.01 8.94
C GLU A 596 -17.61 21.45 8.70
N ARG A 597 -17.11 21.31 7.46
CA ARG A 597 -15.72 21.63 7.13
C ARG A 597 -15.46 23.13 7.02
N TYR A 598 -16.47 23.92 6.70
CA TYR A 598 -16.36 25.38 6.75
C TYR A 598 -16.28 25.86 8.21
N ASP A 599 -15.43 26.85 8.48
CA ASP A 599 -15.35 27.43 9.81
C ASP A 599 -16.60 28.28 10.09
N GLY A 600 -17.35 27.93 11.14
CA GLY A 600 -18.54 28.67 11.56
C GLY A 600 -19.78 28.46 10.69
N VAL A 601 -19.73 27.59 9.68
CA VAL A 601 -20.86 27.29 8.79
C VAL A 601 -21.15 25.80 8.81
N ILE A 602 -22.42 25.45 9.00
CA ILE A 602 -22.94 24.10 8.82
C ILE A 602 -23.80 24.10 7.56
N HIS A 603 -23.49 23.18 6.64
CA HIS A 603 -24.27 22.92 5.43
C HIS A 603 -24.92 21.55 5.54
N GLU A 604 -26.25 21.49 5.51
CA GLU A 604 -27.05 20.26 5.45
C GLU A 604 -27.74 20.18 4.10
N ARG A 605 -27.61 19.03 3.40
CA ARG A 605 -28.26 18.79 2.11
C ARG A 605 -29.12 17.53 2.20
N LYS A 606 -30.41 17.69 1.94
CA LYS A 606 -31.36 16.58 1.80
C LYS A 606 -31.72 16.36 0.34
N VAL A 607 -31.58 15.13 -0.14
CA VAL A 607 -31.93 14.71 -1.50
C VAL A 607 -33.09 13.72 -1.41
N THR A 608 -34.15 13.99 -2.16
CA THR A 608 -35.32 13.12 -2.34
C THR A 608 -35.51 12.86 -3.83
N TYR A 609 -35.74 11.62 -4.24
CA TYR A 609 -36.12 11.31 -5.61
C TYR A 609 -37.53 10.72 -5.64
N ASP A 610 -38.48 11.49 -6.17
CA ASP A 610 -39.81 11.02 -6.52
C ASP A 610 -39.78 10.40 -7.91
N LYS A 611 -39.93 9.08 -7.95
CA LYS A 611 -39.89 8.30 -9.19
C LYS A 611 -41.22 8.31 -9.93
N ASP A 612 -42.31 8.55 -9.24
CA ASP A 612 -43.64 8.54 -9.84
C ASP A 612 -43.88 9.87 -10.58
N ASP A 613 -43.40 10.98 -10.00
CA ASP A 613 -43.47 12.31 -10.62
C ASP A 613 -42.19 12.69 -11.40
N GLU A 614 -41.17 11.85 -11.40
CA GLU A 614 -39.85 12.08 -12.03
C GLU A 614 -39.18 13.40 -11.57
N VAL A 615 -39.27 13.69 -10.26
CA VAL A 615 -38.74 14.91 -9.63
C VAL A 615 -37.64 14.56 -8.63
N ILE A 616 -36.51 15.26 -8.72
CA ILE A 616 -35.44 15.22 -7.72
C ILE A 616 -35.50 16.52 -6.93
N THR A 617 -35.76 16.45 -5.63
CA THR A 617 -35.78 17.62 -4.74
C THR A 617 -34.53 17.63 -3.89
N VAL A 618 -33.81 18.75 -3.93
CA VAL A 618 -32.64 19.03 -3.09
C VAL A 618 -32.96 20.20 -2.18
N ILE A 619 -32.90 19.98 -0.87
CA ILE A 619 -33.06 21.01 0.15
C ILE A 619 -31.69 21.27 0.77
N ASP A 620 -31.16 22.46 0.57
CA ASP A 620 -29.89 22.94 1.10
C ASP A 620 -30.15 23.91 2.26
N GLY A 621 -29.84 23.49 3.47
CA GLY A 621 -29.85 24.32 4.67
C GLY A 621 -28.44 24.79 5.01
N VAL A 622 -28.26 26.09 5.14
CA VAL A 622 -27.01 26.70 5.61
C VAL A 622 -27.25 27.44 6.91
N SER A 623 -26.34 27.32 7.88
CA SER A 623 -26.47 28.00 9.17
C SER A 623 -25.13 28.43 9.75
N SER A 624 -25.13 29.62 10.36
CA SER A 624 -23.99 30.30 10.93
C SER A 624 -24.43 31.33 11.99
N ASP A 625 -23.50 31.74 12.86
CA ASP A 625 -23.68 32.84 13.82
C ASP A 625 -23.54 34.23 13.16
N THR A 626 -22.95 34.29 11.96
CA THR A 626 -22.76 35.52 11.17
C THR A 626 -23.33 35.38 9.77
N THR A 627 -23.68 36.51 9.15
CA THR A 627 -24.09 36.55 7.75
C THR A 627 -22.92 36.23 6.83
N TYR A 628 -23.18 35.38 5.85
CA TYR A 628 -22.26 35.03 4.78
C TYR A 628 -22.97 35.10 3.43
N ASN A 629 -22.17 35.22 2.38
CA ASN A 629 -22.63 35.04 1.02
C ASN A 629 -22.44 33.56 0.62
N TYR A 630 -23.56 32.89 0.33
CA TYR A 630 -23.61 31.47 0.00
C TYR A 630 -23.93 31.28 -1.47
N LYS A 631 -23.19 30.40 -2.15
CA LYS A 631 -23.40 30.06 -3.56
C LYS A 631 -23.46 28.55 -3.75
N LEU A 632 -24.58 28.04 -4.26
CA LEU A 632 -24.72 26.64 -4.69
C LEU A 632 -24.41 26.53 -6.18
N LEU A 633 -23.51 25.62 -6.53
CA LEU A 633 -23.09 25.39 -7.91
C LEU A 633 -23.79 24.17 -8.52
N TRP A 634 -24.17 24.26 -9.80
CA TRP A 634 -24.67 23.15 -10.60
C TRP A 634 -24.04 23.13 -11.99
N HIS A 635 -23.13 22.20 -12.25
CA HIS A 635 -22.38 22.04 -13.49
C HIS A 635 -23.18 21.22 -14.50
N LEU A 636 -23.39 21.77 -15.68
CA LEU A 636 -24.16 21.14 -16.75
C LEU A 636 -23.27 20.29 -17.66
N ALA A 637 -23.80 19.19 -18.16
CA ALA A 637 -23.09 18.38 -19.14
C ALA A 637 -22.84 19.17 -20.45
N PRO A 638 -21.78 18.81 -21.22
CA PRO A 638 -21.46 19.50 -22.46
C PRO A 638 -22.65 19.60 -23.43
N ASN A 639 -22.80 20.77 -24.04
CA ASN A 639 -23.87 21.15 -24.98
C ASN A 639 -25.28 21.27 -24.37
N ILE A 640 -25.43 21.24 -23.03
CA ILE A 640 -26.68 21.59 -22.37
C ILE A 640 -26.69 23.10 -22.10
N MET A 641 -27.68 23.79 -22.67
CA MET A 641 -27.84 25.24 -22.58
C MET A 641 -28.91 25.58 -21.55
N PRO A 642 -28.61 26.41 -20.53
CA PRO A 642 -29.62 26.91 -19.60
C PRO A 642 -30.34 28.14 -20.17
N SER A 643 -31.62 28.28 -19.86
CA SER A 643 -32.43 29.48 -20.08
C SER A 643 -33.14 29.83 -18.78
N ILE A 644 -32.87 31.01 -18.23
CA ILE A 644 -33.33 31.44 -16.91
C ILE A 644 -34.52 32.39 -17.05
N ASP A 645 -35.65 32.09 -16.38
CA ASP A 645 -36.77 33.00 -16.15
C ASP A 645 -36.69 33.55 -14.72
N TYR A 646 -36.09 34.73 -14.58
CA TYR A 646 -35.84 35.38 -13.29
C TYR A 646 -37.13 35.73 -12.52
N ASN A 647 -38.27 35.88 -13.21
CA ASN A 647 -39.53 36.21 -12.52
C ASN A 647 -40.14 34.99 -11.84
N LYS A 648 -39.75 33.78 -12.28
CA LYS A 648 -40.25 32.52 -11.76
C LYS A 648 -39.20 31.72 -10.99
N ASN A 649 -37.95 32.16 -10.98
CA ASN A 649 -36.81 31.38 -10.48
C ASN A 649 -36.75 29.98 -11.12
N GLU A 650 -37.04 29.93 -12.43
CA GLU A 650 -37.11 28.71 -13.22
C GLU A 650 -35.95 28.68 -14.23
N ILE A 651 -35.32 27.53 -14.40
CA ILE A 651 -34.23 27.32 -15.35
C ILE A 651 -34.58 26.15 -16.25
N THR A 652 -34.78 26.40 -17.54
CA THR A 652 -35.00 25.34 -18.53
C THR A 652 -33.67 24.91 -19.13
N LEU A 653 -33.32 23.63 -19.03
CA LEU A 653 -32.15 23.02 -19.65
C LEU A 653 -32.50 22.40 -21.00
N LYS A 654 -31.80 22.80 -22.05
CA LYS A 654 -32.04 22.30 -23.41
C LYS A 654 -30.80 21.70 -24.05
N LYS A 655 -30.98 20.64 -24.82
CA LYS A 655 -29.95 20.06 -25.69
C LYS A 655 -30.53 19.79 -27.07
N ASN A 656 -29.87 20.31 -28.12
CA ASN A 656 -30.35 20.20 -29.50
C ASN A 656 -31.81 20.67 -29.71
N GLY A 657 -32.26 21.65 -28.92
CA GLY A 657 -33.62 22.20 -28.96
C GLY A 657 -34.66 21.46 -28.11
N ASN A 658 -34.35 20.27 -27.60
CA ASN A 658 -35.25 19.52 -26.71
C ASN A 658 -35.03 19.93 -25.25
N THR A 659 -36.11 20.08 -24.50
CA THR A 659 -36.06 20.25 -23.04
C THR A 659 -35.64 18.92 -22.41
N MET A 660 -34.59 18.96 -21.60
CA MET A 660 -34.07 17.79 -20.87
C MET A 660 -34.53 17.81 -19.41
N MET A 661 -34.64 19.01 -18.84
CA MET A 661 -34.92 19.22 -17.43
C MET A 661 -35.38 20.65 -17.20
N VAL A 662 -36.28 20.85 -16.24
CA VAL A 662 -36.61 22.17 -15.68
C VAL A 662 -36.19 22.18 -14.22
N ILE A 663 -35.46 23.21 -13.81
CA ILE A 663 -35.02 23.41 -12.43
C ILE A 663 -35.83 24.57 -11.84
N GLN A 664 -36.57 24.28 -10.78
CA GLN A 664 -37.30 25.28 -10.02
C GLN A 664 -36.56 25.54 -8.70
N VAL A 665 -36.26 26.80 -8.42
CA VAL A 665 -35.54 27.22 -7.20
C VAL A 665 -36.46 28.07 -6.33
N ASN A 666 -36.53 27.73 -5.05
CA ASN A 666 -37.20 28.53 -4.02
C ASN A 666 -36.26 28.70 -2.82
N SER A 667 -36.42 29.79 -2.08
CA SER A 667 -35.62 30.09 -0.89
C SER A 667 -36.49 30.84 0.11
N ASP A 668 -36.20 30.67 1.41
CA ASP A 668 -36.81 31.45 2.50
C ASP A 668 -36.24 32.87 2.62
N VAL A 669 -35.12 33.14 1.93
CA VAL A 669 -34.50 34.46 1.74
C VAL A 669 -34.43 34.85 0.27
N GLU A 670 -34.17 36.13 -0.02
CA GLU A 670 -33.97 36.61 -1.39
C GLU A 670 -32.79 35.88 -2.05
N LEU A 671 -32.99 35.42 -3.28
CA LEU A 671 -32.02 34.66 -4.05
C LEU A 671 -31.73 35.33 -5.39
N THR A 672 -30.52 35.13 -5.88
CA THR A 672 -30.13 35.45 -7.26
C THR A 672 -29.71 34.18 -7.98
N ILE A 673 -30.07 34.08 -9.26
CA ILE A 673 -29.65 32.99 -10.14
C ILE A 673 -28.76 33.60 -11.22
N SER A 674 -27.65 32.95 -11.53
CA SER A 674 -26.79 33.32 -12.65
C SER A 674 -26.21 32.08 -13.32
N ASN A 675 -25.54 32.27 -14.46
CA ASN A 675 -24.73 31.23 -15.08
C ASN A 675 -23.38 31.78 -15.52
N VAL A 676 -22.39 30.90 -15.58
CA VAL A 676 -21.05 31.15 -16.13
C VAL A 676 -20.72 30.08 -17.16
N TYR A 677 -19.87 30.40 -18.12
CA TYR A 677 -19.40 29.45 -19.14
C TYR A 677 -17.87 29.50 -19.27
N GLY A 678 -17.23 28.33 -19.31
CA GLY A 678 -15.77 28.24 -19.49
C GLY A 678 -15.01 29.06 -18.45
N ASP A 679 -14.18 30.00 -18.91
CA ASP A 679 -13.39 30.90 -18.06
C ASP A 679 -13.85 32.37 -18.12
N GLU A 680 -15.12 32.62 -18.50
CA GLU A 680 -15.71 33.96 -18.55
C GLU A 680 -15.70 34.68 -17.18
N ASN A 681 -15.65 33.91 -16.08
CA ASN A 681 -15.49 34.42 -14.72
C ASN A 681 -14.14 33.97 -14.12
N GLU A 682 -13.39 34.89 -13.54
CA GLU A 682 -12.05 34.60 -12.99
C GLU A 682 -12.09 33.65 -11.78
N VAL A 683 -13.16 33.70 -11.00
CA VAL A 683 -13.38 32.90 -9.78
C VAL A 683 -14.15 31.63 -10.10
N PHE A 684 -15.29 31.77 -10.76
CA PHE A 684 -16.22 30.69 -11.10
C PHE A 684 -15.96 30.16 -12.50
N LYS A 685 -14.82 29.51 -12.67
CA LYS A 685 -14.53 28.76 -13.89
C LYS A 685 -15.46 27.55 -13.97
N SER A 686 -15.75 27.11 -15.19
CA SER A 686 -16.77 26.10 -15.46
C SER A 686 -16.28 25.15 -16.56
N TRP A 687 -15.59 24.10 -16.13
CA TRP A 687 -14.90 23.13 -16.98
C TRP A 687 -15.21 21.68 -16.59
N THR A 688 -15.19 20.80 -17.61
CA THR A 688 -15.00 19.35 -17.48
C THR A 688 -13.82 18.90 -18.36
N PHE A 689 -13.46 17.62 -18.33
CA PHE A 689 -12.26 17.12 -19.02
C PHE A 689 -12.56 15.97 -19.99
N ASP A 690 -11.85 15.92 -21.12
CA ASP A 690 -12.06 15.01 -22.25
C ASP A 690 -11.68 13.53 -22.03
N ASN A 691 -11.84 13.04 -20.80
CA ASN A 691 -11.77 11.62 -20.44
C ASN A 691 -10.36 11.01 -20.42
N THR A 692 -9.30 11.81 -20.52
CA THR A 692 -7.90 11.36 -20.43
C THR A 692 -7.14 12.01 -19.27
N ARG A 693 -6.08 11.35 -18.78
CA ARG A 693 -5.14 12.00 -17.85
C ARG A 693 -4.43 13.12 -18.58
N ASP A 694 -4.34 14.28 -17.94
CA ASP A 694 -3.92 15.53 -18.59
C ASP A 694 -4.87 15.93 -19.75
N GLY A 695 -6.15 15.59 -19.60
CA GLY A 695 -7.17 15.76 -20.63
C GLY A 695 -7.46 17.22 -20.98
N VAL A 696 -8.01 17.41 -22.18
CA VAL A 696 -8.37 18.73 -22.72
C VAL A 696 -9.53 19.31 -21.93
N ILE A 697 -9.45 20.61 -21.63
CA ILE A 697 -10.52 21.38 -21.02
C ILE A 697 -11.71 21.44 -21.98
N ILE A 698 -12.89 21.14 -21.47
CA ILE A 698 -14.17 21.30 -22.16
C ILE A 698 -14.96 22.34 -21.37
N ASP A 699 -15.26 23.46 -22.01
CA ASP A 699 -16.10 24.49 -21.42
C ASP A 699 -17.54 23.99 -21.29
N VAL A 700 -18.13 24.25 -20.13
CA VAL A 700 -19.52 23.92 -19.81
C VAL A 700 -20.18 25.09 -19.11
N HIS A 701 -21.49 25.02 -18.92
CA HIS A 701 -22.21 25.99 -18.09
C HIS A 701 -22.23 25.52 -16.63
N THR A 702 -22.11 26.47 -15.71
CA THR A 702 -22.40 26.25 -14.29
C THR A 702 -23.44 27.26 -13.84
N LEU A 703 -24.53 26.77 -13.25
CA LEU A 703 -25.54 27.59 -12.59
C LEU A 703 -25.06 27.95 -11.20
N ILE A 704 -25.29 29.19 -10.79
CA ILE A 704 -24.96 29.69 -9.45
C ILE A 704 -26.24 30.23 -8.83
N ILE A 705 -26.66 29.61 -7.72
CA ILE A 705 -27.76 30.09 -6.89
C ILE A 705 -27.14 30.74 -5.67
N GLU A 706 -27.35 32.04 -5.50
CA GLU A 706 -26.70 32.86 -4.50
C GLU A 706 -27.72 33.45 -3.52
N VAL A 707 -27.38 33.43 -2.23
CA VAL A 707 -28.14 34.04 -1.14
C VAL A 707 -27.18 34.67 -0.12
N GLU A 708 -27.65 35.71 0.56
CA GLU A 708 -26.91 36.34 1.67
C GLU A 708 -27.74 36.23 2.96
N ALA A 709 -27.26 35.43 3.91
CA ALA A 709 -27.95 35.22 5.18
C ALA A 709 -27.02 34.64 6.25
N SER A 710 -27.46 34.67 7.51
CA SER A 710 -26.85 33.83 8.57
C SER A 710 -27.47 32.42 8.60
N LYS A 711 -28.72 32.29 8.14
CA LYS A 711 -29.44 31.03 7.95
C LYS A 711 -30.31 31.14 6.71
N ALA A 712 -30.28 30.12 5.85
CA ALA A 712 -31.16 30.04 4.69
C ALA A 712 -31.48 28.57 4.39
N GLU A 713 -32.66 28.34 3.84
CA GLU A 713 -33.09 27.07 3.28
C GLU A 713 -33.45 27.27 1.80
N LEU A 714 -32.72 26.59 0.92
CA LEU A 714 -32.96 26.62 -0.52
C LEU A 714 -33.53 25.28 -0.97
N ASN A 715 -34.63 25.31 -1.71
CA ASN A 715 -35.25 24.14 -2.32
C ASN A 715 -35.06 24.20 -3.84
N THR A 716 -34.29 23.26 -4.37
CA THR A 716 -34.06 23.08 -5.81
C THR A 716 -34.75 21.80 -6.28
N SER A 717 -35.79 21.94 -7.11
CA SER A 717 -36.49 20.81 -7.74
C SER A 717 -36.05 20.64 -9.18
N PHE A 718 -35.46 19.49 -9.51
CA PHE A 718 -35.09 19.08 -10.86
C PHE A 718 -36.20 18.19 -11.44
N ILE A 719 -36.99 18.73 -12.36
CA ILE A 719 -38.10 18.06 -13.04
C ILE A 719 -37.59 17.49 -14.36
N ILE A 720 -37.67 16.18 -14.51
CA ILE A 720 -37.14 15.44 -15.66
C ILE A 720 -38.16 15.45 -16.82
N TYR A 721 -37.68 15.49 -18.06
CA TYR A 721 -38.50 15.51 -19.29
C TYR A 721 -38.11 14.41 -20.28
#